data_AF-A0A2M8P4Q6-F1
#
_entry.id   AF-A0A2M8P4Q6-F1
#
_cell.length_a   1.000
_cell.length_b   1.000
_cell.length_c   1.000
_cell.angle_alpha   90.00
_cell.angle_beta   90.00
_cell.angle_gamma   90.00
#
_symmetry.space_group_name_H-M   'P 1'
#
loop_
_entity.id
_entity.type
_entity.pdbx_description
1 polymer ?
#
loop_
_entity_poly.entity_id
_entity_poly.type
_entity_poly.pdbx_seq_one_letter_code
_entity_poly.pdbx_strand_id
1 'polypeptide(L)'
;MDNRYALLSSAISFIILLLTMRKFYTLLPIVALLILTFFTRVYLSASVPESEAFDVTWNLSDALRISRGEAFPAYFDTRPEPMYRYLLAGWYILTSPSLFTTRLMQAIIATLTCALIYRATITLFKKHPYRHLGAILASATLVAIPPHLFLTRAPYRSALLPLAMSIALIGLIRAYQTKRLRIWALGGLFSGLVVNTYLAGLATIPYLIGFIIHQAIFQKDKKWTPRLWITALITMGIAIIPYVVLIITVPDLFGRAQDMATKLPIGERIVKGVSGLWRAIFVDGWIVPIYSTPYTPFLNPFLGMLAIIGMIMAIRRWRYGDSALIYGGIICFALPATLSIDPNHPVRLVGIFPFLAILVAWGGLTCIDGLAWIIAKSQATLSPQWGIIPMGVLAFSSVIVTHHAYQSLFADPARYDPPELWPNIPQQFPIGLHDALDKLTQATQPTYVPIGSTNNPLGYFILQRQAYPNVTTWARAGLTHLPEGEIFYPTVDYYHDETDETSELQVLLLPDDDTIIILPPIAPLQKPRNGTRIYNDRGWIIAYTAPRPAEPLPDEFIHMNIAQFIPTFSGAVQLINKPYAIALDDVSTTQSVPLMLYWRVVADAPADFFSVAMLVDDNFNGLGVSEHYILPYLYPSARWQVGDIIPDSHTLMLPAYLPNITYRLGTGIYVPPSRDLVSLQAPIRNHANNLWLWGMATANMPTSVAIPDSMIHLSAKLGDDITLLGYISTSSETTWRIDLYWQTTDLPEENLLLFIHALHDDAIIGQWDGIPTSPTWTWVADTIIHTTHELMLNDIPHVFSVGLYRYPSLERLSVIHNGQPAPDNQITLAP
;
A
#
# COMPACT_ATOMS: atom_id res chain seq x y z
N MET A 1 -0.97 19.83 70.32
CA MET A 1 -0.35 20.26 69.04
C MET A 1 0.99 19.57 68.78
N ASP A 2 1.63 18.93 69.78
CA ASP A 2 2.97 18.34 69.66
C ASP A 2 3.10 17.10 68.75
N ASN A 3 2.07 16.27 68.60
CA ASN A 3 2.16 15.08 67.74
C ASN A 3 2.20 15.38 66.23
N ARG A 4 1.73 16.55 65.78
CA ARG A 4 1.79 16.92 64.34
C ARG A 4 3.20 17.37 63.94
N TYR A 5 3.94 18.03 64.83
CA TYR A 5 5.31 18.46 64.58
C TYR A 5 6.31 17.30 64.57
N ALA A 6 6.10 16.29 65.44
CA ALA A 6 6.92 15.08 65.45
C ALA A 6 6.75 14.24 64.17
N LEU A 7 5.52 14.10 63.67
CA LEU A 7 5.23 13.43 62.40
C LEU A 7 5.78 14.19 61.19
N LEU A 8 5.66 15.52 61.16
CA LEU A 8 6.25 16.36 60.10
C LEU A 8 7.78 16.30 60.10
N SER A 9 8.41 16.39 61.28
CA SER A 9 9.85 16.29 61.44
C SER A 9 10.37 14.90 61.06
N SER A 10 9.67 13.84 61.45
CA SER A 10 10.03 12.47 61.09
C SER A 10 9.88 12.21 59.59
N ALA A 11 8.83 12.74 58.97
CA ALA A 11 8.63 12.67 57.52
C ALA A 11 9.71 13.46 56.77
N ILE A 12 10.06 14.66 57.24
CA ILE A 12 11.14 15.48 56.66
C ILE A 12 12.49 14.77 56.81
N SER A 13 12.81 14.22 57.99
CA SER A 13 14.04 13.46 58.21
C SER A 13 14.09 12.16 57.41
N PHE A 14 12.95 11.48 57.22
CA PHE A 14 12.85 10.29 56.36
C PHE A 14 13.01 10.66 54.87
N ILE A 15 12.44 11.78 54.43
CA ILE A 15 12.64 12.33 53.09
C ILE A 15 14.10 12.75 52.90
N ILE A 16 14.76 13.38 53.87
CA ILE A 16 16.18 13.73 53.85
C ILE A 16 17.07 12.46 53.84
N LEU A 17 16.69 11.40 54.56
CA LEU A 17 17.38 10.11 54.57
C LEU A 17 17.24 9.37 53.22
N LEU A 18 16.05 9.40 52.62
CA LEU A 18 15.80 8.91 51.27
C LEU A 18 16.58 9.71 50.23
N LEU A 19 16.61 11.03 50.39
CA LEU A 19 17.46 12.00 49.72
C LEU A 19 18.90 11.98 50.26
N THR A 20 19.42 10.93 50.86
CA THR A 20 20.88 10.78 51.07
C THR A 20 21.37 9.42 50.57
N MET A 21 20.44 8.52 50.28
CA MET A 21 20.68 7.24 49.64
C MET A 21 21.00 7.43 48.15
N ARG A 22 22.26 7.18 47.77
CA ARG A 22 22.79 7.32 46.38
C ARG A 22 21.94 6.62 45.30
N LYS A 23 21.21 5.55 45.66
CA LYS A 23 20.29 4.83 44.75
C LYS A 23 18.99 5.61 44.48
N PHE A 24 18.48 6.36 45.45
CA PHE A 24 17.18 7.05 45.36
C PHE A 24 17.23 8.24 44.40
N TYR A 25 18.29 9.04 44.45
CA TYR A 25 18.51 10.16 43.54
C TYR A 25 18.68 9.81 42.07
N THR A 26 19.09 8.58 41.76
CA THR A 26 19.27 8.14 40.36
C THR A 26 18.11 7.34 39.82
N LEU A 27 17.37 6.63 40.69
CA LEU A 27 16.25 5.78 40.30
C LEU A 27 14.95 6.59 40.17
N LEU A 28 14.69 7.49 41.12
CA LEU A 28 13.46 8.29 41.11
C LEU A 28 13.32 9.14 39.84
N PRO A 29 14.36 9.88 39.37
CA PRO A 29 14.20 10.71 38.17
C PRO A 29 14.04 9.88 36.89
N ILE A 30 14.71 8.73 36.77
CA ILE A 30 14.51 7.89 35.57
C ILE A 30 13.12 7.25 35.58
N VAL A 31 12.62 6.80 36.73
CA VAL A 31 11.24 6.30 36.84
C VAL A 31 10.23 7.41 36.51
N ALA A 32 10.41 8.61 37.06
CA ALA A 32 9.59 9.77 36.73
C ALA A 32 9.64 10.11 35.23
N LEU A 33 10.81 10.03 34.61
CA LEU A 33 10.97 10.27 33.19
C LEU A 33 10.32 9.18 32.32
N LEU A 34 10.37 7.91 32.72
CA LEU A 34 9.68 6.83 32.01
C LEU A 34 8.16 7.00 32.11
N ILE A 35 7.64 7.34 33.30
CA ILE A 35 6.22 7.68 33.49
C ILE A 35 5.84 8.89 32.63
N LEU A 36 6.65 9.95 32.63
CA LEU A 36 6.42 11.14 31.80
C LEU A 36 6.48 10.82 30.31
N THR A 37 7.39 9.93 29.88
CA THR A 37 7.50 9.47 28.50
C THR A 37 6.21 8.77 28.10
N PHE A 38 5.75 7.80 28.89
CA PHE A 38 4.51 7.09 28.64
C PHE A 38 3.31 8.04 28.64
N PHE A 39 3.18 8.89 29.66
CA PHE A 39 2.11 9.87 29.80
C PHE A 39 2.01 10.80 28.59
N THR A 40 3.12 11.40 28.16
CA THR A 40 3.11 12.34 27.02
C THR A 40 2.69 11.68 25.69
N ARG A 41 2.76 10.35 25.56
CA ARG A 41 2.29 9.60 24.39
C ARG A 41 0.85 9.08 24.52
N VAL A 42 0.39 8.78 25.73
CA VAL A 42 -0.97 8.24 25.97
C VAL A 42 -1.99 9.32 26.35
N TYR A 43 -1.56 10.46 26.89
CA TYR A 43 -2.44 11.56 27.27
C TYR A 43 -3.27 12.00 26.05
N LEU A 44 -4.60 11.93 26.16
CA LEU A 44 -5.55 12.19 25.07
C LEU A 44 -5.28 11.39 23.79
N SER A 45 -4.62 10.23 23.84
CA SER A 45 -4.32 9.45 22.64
C SER A 45 -5.54 8.79 22.01
N ALA A 46 -6.71 8.79 22.66
CA ALA A 46 -7.95 8.36 22.03
C ALA A 46 -8.52 9.45 21.10
N SER A 47 -8.25 10.72 21.38
CA SER A 47 -8.88 11.86 20.69
C SER A 47 -7.89 12.80 19.98
N VAL A 48 -6.59 12.69 20.24
CA VAL A 48 -5.55 13.57 19.68
C VAL A 48 -4.35 12.75 19.14
N PRO A 49 -4.11 12.76 17.81
CA PRO A 49 -4.95 13.40 16.78
C PRO A 49 -6.30 12.69 16.62
N GLU A 50 -7.31 13.38 16.08
CA GLU A 50 -8.67 12.85 15.94
C GLU A 50 -8.73 11.65 14.97
N SER A 51 -7.91 11.68 13.94
CA SER A 51 -7.72 10.59 12.97
C SER A 51 -6.23 10.22 12.87
N GLU A 52 -5.89 9.26 12.03
CA GLU A 52 -4.52 8.85 11.75
C GLU A 52 -4.04 9.41 10.43
N ALA A 53 -2.78 9.85 10.37
CA ALA A 53 -2.23 10.38 9.14
C ALA A 53 -2.31 9.34 8.02
N PHE A 54 -2.35 9.78 6.75
CA PHE A 54 -2.43 8.87 5.62
C PHE A 54 -1.44 7.72 5.75
N ASP A 55 -0.15 7.94 5.52
CA ASP A 55 0.88 6.89 5.42
C ASP A 55 0.84 5.80 6.51
N VAL A 56 0.29 6.09 7.69
CA VAL A 56 0.18 5.12 8.78
C VAL A 56 -1.04 4.21 8.70
N THR A 57 -2.16 4.64 8.10
CA THR A 57 -3.40 3.84 8.01
C THR A 57 -3.21 2.55 7.19
N TRP A 58 -2.25 2.53 6.27
CA TRP A 58 -1.86 1.33 5.55
C TRP A 58 -1.19 0.31 6.48
N ASN A 59 -0.44 0.76 7.48
CA ASN A 59 0.13 -0.17 8.47
C ASN A 59 -0.97 -0.76 9.37
N LEU A 60 -2.06 -0.01 9.59
CA LEU A 60 -3.23 -0.49 10.33
C LEU A 60 -3.98 -1.55 9.53
N SER A 61 -4.24 -1.29 8.24
CA SER A 61 -4.89 -2.25 7.35
C SER A 61 -4.08 -3.54 7.22
N ASP A 62 -2.78 -3.43 6.91
CA ASP A 62 -1.91 -4.60 6.76
C ASP A 62 -1.83 -5.41 8.07
N ALA A 63 -1.74 -4.74 9.22
CA ALA A 63 -1.71 -5.41 10.52
C ALA A 63 -3.03 -6.09 10.88
N LEU A 64 -4.17 -5.46 10.59
CA LEU A 64 -5.50 -6.05 10.79
C LEU A 64 -5.65 -7.32 9.95
N ARG A 65 -5.27 -7.25 8.68
CA ARG A 65 -5.23 -8.39 7.76
C ARG A 65 -4.38 -9.54 8.31
N ILE A 66 -3.10 -9.29 8.63
CA ILE A 66 -2.20 -10.31 9.19
C ILE A 66 -2.76 -10.90 10.49
N SER A 67 -3.38 -10.07 11.35
CA SER A 67 -3.94 -10.52 12.63
C SER A 67 -5.07 -11.54 12.48
N ARG A 68 -5.69 -11.61 11.30
CA ARG A 68 -6.76 -12.56 10.93
C ARG A 68 -6.24 -13.84 10.28
N GLY A 69 -4.93 -13.98 10.13
CA GLY A 69 -4.31 -15.12 9.44
C GLY A 69 -4.30 -14.99 7.91
N GLU A 70 -4.73 -13.84 7.38
CA GLU A 70 -4.61 -13.54 5.95
C GLU A 70 -3.14 -13.22 5.61
N ALA A 71 -2.65 -13.77 4.49
CA ALA A 71 -1.26 -13.57 4.09
C ALA A 71 -0.95 -12.09 3.84
N PHE A 72 0.26 -11.65 4.20
CA PHE A 72 0.74 -10.30 3.91
C PHE A 72 0.81 -10.10 2.38
N PRO A 73 0.24 -9.00 1.84
CA PRO A 73 0.23 -8.81 0.40
C PRO A 73 1.66 -8.66 -0.11
N ALA A 74 2.07 -9.52 -1.06
CA ALA A 74 3.40 -9.46 -1.67
C ALA A 74 3.56 -8.28 -2.66
N TYR A 75 2.69 -7.27 -2.53
CA TYR A 75 2.76 -5.99 -3.21
C TYR A 75 3.39 -4.96 -2.26
N PHE A 76 4.70 -4.80 -2.40
CA PHE A 76 5.45 -3.79 -1.67
C PHE A 76 5.54 -2.55 -2.54
N ASP A 77 4.63 -1.61 -2.30
CA ASP A 77 4.67 -0.25 -2.85
C ASP A 77 5.87 0.52 -2.21
N THR A 78 5.72 1.80 -1.86
CA THR A 78 6.68 2.67 -1.15
C THR A 78 7.15 2.18 0.24
N ARG A 79 6.92 0.91 0.58
CA ARG A 79 6.84 0.40 1.95
C ARG A 79 7.51 -0.99 2.11
N PRO A 80 8.85 -1.06 2.02
CA PRO A 80 9.57 -2.33 1.88
C PRO A 80 9.82 -3.07 3.21
N GLU A 81 9.56 -2.49 4.38
CA GLU A 81 9.87 -3.13 5.67
C GLU A 81 8.61 -3.71 6.36
N PRO A 82 8.45 -5.05 6.42
CA PRO A 82 7.23 -5.65 6.97
C PRO A 82 7.24 -5.79 8.50
N MET A 83 8.39 -5.67 9.17
CA MET A 83 8.55 -5.99 10.60
C MET A 83 7.55 -5.27 11.51
N TYR A 84 7.32 -3.96 11.28
CA TYR A 84 6.40 -3.18 12.09
C TYR A 84 4.96 -3.71 12.03
N ARG A 85 4.52 -4.14 10.83
CA ARG A 85 3.15 -4.62 10.59
C ARG A 85 2.93 -5.98 11.25
N TYR A 86 3.92 -6.87 11.21
CA TYR A 86 3.86 -8.13 11.94
C TYR A 86 3.82 -7.92 13.46
N LEU A 87 4.61 -6.98 13.99
CA LEU A 87 4.57 -6.65 15.41
C LEU A 87 3.21 -6.06 15.81
N LEU A 88 2.66 -5.16 15.00
CA LEU A 88 1.35 -4.58 15.23
C LEU A 88 0.22 -5.62 15.11
N ALA A 89 0.31 -6.56 14.16
CA ALA A 89 -0.63 -7.66 14.03
C ALA A 89 -0.62 -8.56 15.26
N GLY A 90 0.57 -8.94 15.75
CA GLY A 90 0.70 -9.67 17.02
C GLY A 90 0.13 -8.90 18.20
N TRP A 91 0.28 -7.57 18.20
CA TRP A 91 -0.33 -6.70 19.21
C TRP A 91 -1.86 -6.67 19.13
N TYR A 92 -2.45 -6.69 17.93
CA TYR A 92 -3.90 -6.78 17.73
C TYR A 92 -4.48 -8.10 18.20
N ILE A 93 -3.77 -9.22 18.00
CA ILE A 93 -4.17 -10.51 18.55
C ILE A 93 -4.25 -10.45 20.09
N LEU A 94 -3.35 -9.70 20.73
CA LEU A 94 -3.28 -9.60 22.19
C LEU A 94 -4.25 -8.57 22.80
N THR A 95 -4.60 -7.51 22.07
CA THR A 95 -5.29 -6.33 22.64
C THR A 95 -6.58 -5.92 21.93
N SER A 96 -6.92 -6.61 20.83
CA SER A 96 -7.92 -6.22 19.84
C SER A 96 -7.55 -4.94 19.06
N PRO A 97 -7.91 -4.86 17.77
CA PRO A 97 -7.59 -3.71 16.92
C PRO A 97 -8.42 -2.47 17.30
N SER A 98 -7.74 -1.38 17.67
CA SER A 98 -8.35 -0.05 17.84
C SER A 98 -7.29 1.03 17.64
N LEU A 99 -7.71 2.29 17.42
CA LEU A 99 -6.76 3.41 17.35
C LEU A 99 -5.99 3.57 18.68
N PHE A 100 -6.70 3.43 19.81
CA PHE A 100 -6.07 3.52 21.13
C PHE A 100 -5.01 2.44 21.35
N THR A 101 -5.33 1.16 21.10
CA THR A 101 -4.38 0.06 21.30
C THR A 101 -3.18 0.20 20.37
N THR A 102 -3.38 0.69 19.15
CA THR A 102 -2.29 0.98 18.20
C THR A 102 -1.34 2.06 18.75
N ARG A 103 -1.87 3.19 19.23
CA ARG A 103 -1.07 4.28 19.83
C ARG A 103 -0.41 3.85 21.14
N LEU A 104 -1.04 2.95 21.90
CA LEU A 104 -0.47 2.37 23.12
C LEU A 104 0.80 1.56 22.82
N MET A 105 0.84 0.79 21.72
CA MET A 105 2.07 0.10 21.28
C MET A 105 3.21 1.11 21.04
N GLN A 106 2.91 2.25 20.43
CA GLN A 106 3.90 3.30 20.18
C GLN A 106 4.38 3.99 21.45
N ALA A 107 3.50 4.21 22.42
CA ALA A 107 3.88 4.70 23.74
C ALA A 107 4.84 3.72 24.47
N ILE A 108 4.61 2.42 24.33
CA ILE A 108 5.50 1.37 24.85
C ILE A 108 6.86 1.43 24.13
N ILE A 109 6.87 1.50 22.80
CA ILE A 109 8.11 1.64 22.00
C ILE A 109 8.91 2.87 22.43
N ALA A 110 8.26 4.02 22.61
CA ALA A 110 8.92 5.24 23.07
C ALA A 110 9.53 5.08 24.48
N THR A 111 8.77 4.47 25.39
CA THR A 111 9.18 4.26 26.78
C THR A 111 10.37 3.28 26.85
N LEU A 112 10.33 2.20 26.07
CA LEU A 112 11.44 1.25 25.95
C LEU A 112 12.67 1.90 25.31
N THR A 113 12.49 2.75 24.29
CA THR A 113 13.59 3.49 23.67
C THR A 113 14.25 4.43 24.70
N CYS A 114 13.45 5.17 25.48
CA CYS A 114 13.92 6.00 26.59
C CYS A 114 14.76 5.19 27.60
N ALA A 115 14.26 4.04 28.04
CA ALA A 115 14.99 3.14 28.94
C ALA A 115 16.30 2.60 28.32
N LEU A 116 16.30 2.31 27.02
CA LEU A 116 17.48 1.83 26.31
C LEU A 116 18.52 2.93 26.10
N ILE A 117 18.12 4.17 25.85
CA ILE A 117 19.05 5.32 25.81
C ILE A 117 19.71 5.52 27.17
N TYR A 118 18.93 5.43 28.26
CA TYR A 118 19.49 5.44 29.61
C TYR A 118 20.55 4.35 29.75
N ARG A 119 20.21 3.11 29.32
CA ARG A 119 21.11 1.96 29.40
C ARG A 119 22.36 2.10 28.53
N ALA A 120 22.22 2.62 27.31
CA ALA A 120 23.32 2.88 26.39
C ALA A 120 24.30 3.89 27.00
N THR A 121 23.76 4.98 27.55
CA THR A 121 24.56 6.06 28.14
C THR A 121 25.33 5.62 29.38
N ILE A 122 24.71 4.90 30.32
CA ILE A 122 25.44 4.36 31.49
C ILE A 122 26.48 3.31 31.09
N THR A 123 26.25 2.57 30.00
CA THR A 123 27.19 1.58 29.50
C THR A 123 28.39 2.27 28.86
N LEU A 124 28.16 3.30 28.04
CA LEU A 124 29.20 4.11 27.40
C LEU A 124 30.09 4.79 28.44
N PHE A 125 29.47 5.53 29.36
CA PHE A 125 30.16 6.29 30.40
C PHE A 125 30.38 5.48 31.69
N LYS A 126 30.62 4.15 31.59
CA LYS A 126 30.72 3.25 32.76
C LYS A 126 31.70 3.76 33.84
N LYS A 127 32.78 4.44 33.43
CA LYS A 127 33.81 4.97 34.33
C LYS A 127 33.51 6.36 34.90
N HIS A 128 32.51 7.06 34.37
CA HIS A 128 32.19 8.42 34.78
C HIS A 128 31.38 8.44 36.08
N PRO A 129 31.75 9.25 37.09
CA PRO A 129 31.05 9.28 38.39
C PRO A 129 29.59 9.70 38.27
N TYR A 130 29.30 10.64 37.36
CA TYR A 130 27.95 11.19 37.14
C TYR A 130 27.19 10.54 35.97
N ARG A 131 27.59 9.34 35.51
CA ARG A 131 27.00 8.68 34.33
C ARG A 131 25.47 8.53 34.37
N HIS A 132 24.88 8.38 35.55
CA HIS A 132 23.43 8.24 35.70
C HIS A 132 22.70 9.56 35.42
N LEU A 133 23.29 10.70 35.77
CA LEU A 133 22.77 12.01 35.37
C LEU A 133 22.89 12.17 33.85
N GLY A 134 24.05 11.89 33.28
CA GLY A 134 24.22 11.92 31.82
C GLY A 134 23.16 11.06 31.12
N ALA A 135 22.87 9.87 31.66
CA ALA A 135 21.84 8.98 31.13
C ALA A 135 20.42 9.55 31.26
N ILE A 136 20.07 10.22 32.37
CA ILE A 136 18.80 10.94 32.51
C ILE A 136 18.71 12.06 31.48
N LEU A 137 19.78 12.83 31.30
CA LEU A 137 19.85 13.92 30.34
C LEU A 137 19.67 13.42 28.90
N ALA A 138 20.40 12.37 28.48
CA ALA A 138 20.19 11.75 27.16
C ALA A 138 18.75 11.28 26.97
N SER A 139 18.20 10.60 27.97
CA SER A 139 16.83 10.07 27.89
C SER A 139 15.81 11.20 27.77
N ALA A 140 15.96 12.26 28.54
CA ALA A 140 15.10 13.45 28.48
C ALA A 140 15.25 14.17 27.14
N THR A 141 16.47 14.25 26.59
CA THR A 141 16.71 14.77 25.24
C THR A 141 15.93 13.98 24.19
N LEU A 142 16.04 12.64 24.17
CA LEU A 142 15.29 11.81 23.22
C LEU A 142 13.78 12.10 23.29
N VAL A 143 13.24 12.17 24.50
CA VAL A 143 11.81 12.39 24.75
C VAL A 143 11.37 13.79 24.31
N ALA A 144 12.28 14.77 24.41
CA ALA A 144 12.07 16.18 24.05
C ALA A 144 12.31 16.49 22.56
N ILE A 145 12.90 15.60 21.77
CA ILE A 145 13.02 15.76 20.31
C ILE A 145 11.60 15.76 19.72
N PRO A 146 11.10 16.88 19.13
CA PRO A 146 9.72 16.95 18.68
C PRO A 146 9.37 15.86 17.66
N PRO A 147 10.18 15.57 16.63
CA PRO A 147 9.86 14.47 15.72
C PRO A 147 9.74 13.09 16.38
N HIS A 148 10.53 12.83 17.42
CA HIS A 148 10.38 11.58 18.16
C HIS A 148 9.04 11.51 18.90
N LEU A 149 8.54 12.63 19.45
CA LEU A 149 7.19 12.70 20.02
C LEU A 149 6.12 12.43 18.96
N PHE A 150 6.16 13.11 17.82
CA PHE A 150 5.17 12.93 16.74
C PHE A 150 5.15 11.49 16.22
N LEU A 151 6.32 10.94 15.88
CA LEU A 151 6.44 9.57 15.35
C LEU A 151 6.08 8.48 16.36
N THR A 152 6.04 8.79 17.66
CA THR A 152 5.63 7.85 18.72
C THR A 152 4.25 8.13 19.30
N ARG A 153 3.53 9.13 18.75
CA ARG A 153 2.10 9.34 18.99
C ARG A 153 1.20 8.86 17.87
N ALA A 154 1.79 8.62 16.70
CA ALA A 154 1.15 7.98 15.56
C ALA A 154 1.83 6.64 15.26
N PRO A 155 1.16 5.67 14.63
CA PRO A 155 1.65 4.34 14.30
C PRO A 155 2.66 4.30 13.13
N TYR A 156 3.63 5.20 13.14
CA TYR A 156 4.76 5.20 12.21
C TYR A 156 5.75 4.06 12.49
N ARG A 157 6.00 3.24 11.46
CA ARG A 157 7.03 2.19 11.47
C ARG A 157 8.43 2.70 11.81
N SER A 158 8.75 3.94 11.44
CA SER A 158 10.06 4.56 11.66
C SER A 158 10.40 4.72 13.14
N ALA A 159 9.41 4.68 14.04
CA ALA A 159 9.62 4.69 15.49
C ALA A 159 10.38 3.45 16.01
N LEU A 160 10.38 2.33 15.28
CA LEU A 160 11.17 1.15 15.65
C LEU A 160 12.67 1.34 15.46
N LEU A 161 13.09 2.25 14.58
CA LEU A 161 14.50 2.42 14.25
C LEU A 161 15.32 2.91 15.46
N PRO A 162 14.93 3.97 16.20
CA PRO A 162 15.61 4.36 17.44
C PRO A 162 15.67 3.25 18.48
N LEU A 163 14.60 2.45 18.61
CA LEU A 163 14.54 1.33 19.54
C LEU A 163 15.59 0.27 19.19
N ALA A 164 15.54 -0.25 17.96
CA ALA A 164 16.45 -1.28 17.48
C ALA A 164 17.91 -0.81 17.48
N MET A 165 18.16 0.42 17.03
CA MET A 165 19.49 1.00 17.03
C MET A 165 20.05 1.17 18.45
N SER A 166 19.21 1.49 19.43
CA SER A 166 19.64 1.58 20.84
C SER A 166 20.08 0.21 21.39
N ILE A 167 19.39 -0.87 21.02
CA ILE A 167 19.79 -2.25 21.39
C ILE A 167 21.13 -2.60 20.73
N ALA A 168 21.26 -2.35 19.42
CA ALA A 168 22.51 -2.59 18.68
C ALA A 168 23.68 -1.79 19.29
N LEU A 169 23.46 -0.51 19.60
CA LEU A 169 24.47 0.36 20.22
C LEU A 169 24.92 -0.18 21.60
N ILE A 170 24.00 -0.62 22.47
CA ILE A 170 24.35 -1.26 23.74
C ILE A 170 25.22 -2.50 23.49
N GLY A 171 24.83 -3.33 22.51
CA GLY A 171 25.58 -4.52 22.10
C GLY A 171 27.01 -4.17 21.69
N LEU A 172 27.18 -3.18 20.81
CA LEU A 172 28.48 -2.76 20.29
C LEU A 172 29.37 -2.11 21.36
N ILE A 173 28.80 -1.26 22.23
CA ILE A 173 29.55 -0.69 23.37
C ILE A 173 30.07 -1.82 24.27
N ARG A 174 29.23 -2.80 24.60
CA ARG A 174 29.67 -3.94 25.43
C ARG A 174 30.64 -4.86 24.70
N ALA A 175 30.47 -5.06 23.40
CA ALA A 175 31.36 -5.87 22.57
C ALA A 175 32.77 -5.27 22.59
N TYR A 176 32.86 -3.95 22.38
CA TYR A 176 34.09 -3.18 22.48
C TYR A 176 34.72 -3.27 23.88
N GLN A 177 33.93 -3.06 24.94
CA GLN A 177 34.44 -3.05 26.31
C GLN A 177 34.88 -4.43 26.84
N THR A 178 34.17 -5.49 26.47
CA THR A 178 34.40 -6.84 27.04
C THR A 178 35.26 -7.73 26.16
N LYS A 179 35.38 -7.43 24.86
CA LYS A 179 36.10 -8.25 23.87
C LYS A 179 35.63 -9.72 23.82
N ARG A 180 34.40 -10.02 24.25
CA ARG A 180 33.85 -11.38 24.28
C ARG A 180 33.18 -11.73 22.94
N LEU A 181 33.51 -12.90 22.38
CA LEU A 181 32.96 -13.39 21.12
C LEU A 181 31.42 -13.36 21.10
N ARG A 182 30.77 -13.90 22.14
CA ARG A 182 29.30 -13.92 22.24
C ARG A 182 28.68 -12.53 22.23
N ILE A 183 29.35 -11.52 22.77
CA ILE A 183 28.83 -10.15 22.80
C ILE A 183 29.01 -9.47 21.44
N TRP A 184 30.09 -9.74 20.72
CA TRP A 184 30.25 -9.32 19.32
C TRP A 184 29.22 -9.99 18.39
N ALA A 185 28.94 -11.28 18.61
CA ALA A 185 27.88 -11.99 17.89
C ALA A 185 26.50 -11.35 18.12
N LEU A 186 26.16 -11.02 19.37
CA LEU A 186 24.91 -10.30 19.66
C LEU A 186 24.91 -8.89 19.06
N GLY A 187 26.05 -8.17 19.12
CA GLY A 187 26.18 -6.84 18.51
C GLY A 187 25.96 -6.87 16.99
N GLY A 188 26.53 -7.85 16.29
CA GLY A 188 26.30 -8.08 14.86
C GLY A 188 24.85 -8.45 14.55
N LEU A 189 24.29 -9.42 15.28
CA LEU A 189 22.89 -9.83 15.14
C LEU A 189 21.92 -8.64 15.27
N PHE A 190 22.03 -7.87 16.36
CA PHE A 190 21.14 -6.72 16.56
C PHE A 190 21.36 -5.60 15.54
N SER A 191 22.60 -5.38 15.09
CA SER A 191 22.88 -4.46 13.97
C SER A 191 22.19 -4.90 12.67
N GLY A 192 22.14 -6.21 12.38
CA GLY A 192 21.41 -6.72 11.22
C GLY A 192 19.89 -6.59 11.37
N LEU A 193 19.36 -6.77 12.58
CA LEU A 193 17.92 -6.57 12.85
C LEU A 193 17.47 -5.12 12.62
N VAL A 194 18.34 -4.12 12.79
CA VAL A 194 18.02 -2.71 12.50
C VAL A 194 17.58 -2.52 11.03
N VAL A 195 18.16 -3.27 10.09
CA VAL A 195 17.83 -3.20 8.66
C VAL A 195 16.35 -3.51 8.40
N ASN A 196 15.72 -4.33 9.23
CA ASN A 196 14.33 -4.76 9.06
C ASN A 196 13.30 -3.74 9.60
N THR A 197 13.73 -2.57 10.12
CA THR A 197 12.82 -1.62 10.79
C THR A 197 12.28 -0.52 9.86
N TYR A 198 13.17 0.18 9.17
CA TYR A 198 12.88 1.30 8.28
C TYR A 198 14.06 1.49 7.33
N LEU A 199 13.84 2.11 6.17
CA LEU A 199 14.84 2.23 5.09
C LEU A 199 16.17 2.83 5.56
N ALA A 200 16.11 3.83 6.44
CA ALA A 200 17.29 4.45 7.04
C ALA A 200 18.13 3.46 7.90
N GLY A 201 17.55 2.34 8.32
CA GLY A 201 18.21 1.23 9.00
C GLY A 201 19.31 0.55 8.16
N LEU A 202 19.29 0.70 6.83
CA LEU A 202 20.39 0.27 5.95
C LEU A 202 21.73 0.93 6.32
N ALA A 203 21.70 2.13 6.90
CA ALA A 203 22.90 2.82 7.38
C ALA A 203 23.65 2.04 8.49
N THR A 204 23.03 1.05 9.11
CA THR A 204 23.68 0.20 10.13
C THR A 204 24.80 -0.65 9.53
N ILE A 205 24.71 -1.01 8.25
CA ILE A 205 25.75 -1.78 7.54
C ILE A 205 27.05 -0.99 7.44
N PRO A 206 27.09 0.20 6.78
CA PRO A 206 28.31 1.01 6.75
C PRO A 206 28.71 1.51 8.13
N TYR A 207 27.78 1.67 9.08
CA TYR A 207 28.09 2.01 10.46
C TYR A 207 28.94 0.94 11.17
N LEU A 208 28.52 -0.33 11.13
CA LEU A 208 29.29 -1.42 11.75
C LEU A 208 30.64 -1.63 11.05
N ILE A 209 30.66 -1.61 9.73
CA ILE A 209 31.88 -1.74 8.93
C ILE A 209 32.84 -0.59 9.25
N GLY A 210 32.35 0.65 9.26
CA GLY A 210 33.14 1.83 9.61
C GLY A 210 33.69 1.77 11.02
N PHE A 211 32.92 1.27 11.99
CA PHE A 211 33.39 1.04 13.35
C PHE A 211 34.51 -0.02 13.41
N ILE A 212 34.37 -1.13 12.69
CA ILE A 212 35.40 -2.18 12.59
C ILE A 212 36.68 -1.63 11.97
N ILE A 213 36.59 -0.89 10.86
CA ILE A 213 37.73 -0.24 10.20
C ILE A 213 38.42 0.72 11.17
N HIS A 214 37.63 1.55 11.86
CA HIS A 214 38.17 2.43 12.90
C HIS A 214 38.95 1.65 13.97
N GLN A 215 38.40 0.54 14.48
CA GLN A 215 39.12 -0.31 15.43
C GLN A 215 40.39 -0.90 14.82
N ALA A 216 40.38 -1.34 13.56
CA ALA A 216 41.55 -1.89 12.90
C ALA A 216 42.71 -0.89 12.77
N ILE A 217 42.41 0.40 12.61
CA ILE A 217 43.39 1.47 12.49
C ILE A 217 43.91 1.89 13.87
N PHE A 218 43.02 2.16 14.83
CA PHE A 218 43.39 2.85 16.07
C PHE A 218 43.51 1.95 17.31
N GLN A 219 43.01 0.71 17.27
CA GLN A 219 43.12 -0.21 18.39
C GLN A 219 44.54 -0.79 18.48
N LYS A 220 45.18 -0.63 19.64
CA LYS A 220 46.56 -1.10 19.88
C LYS A 220 46.71 -2.62 19.97
N ASP A 221 45.66 -3.33 20.39
CA ASP A 221 45.67 -4.77 20.62
C ASP A 221 44.92 -5.49 19.49
N LYS A 222 45.67 -6.03 18.53
CA LYS A 222 45.15 -6.62 17.29
C LYS A 222 45.02 -8.15 17.30
N LYS A 223 45.51 -8.84 18.34
CA LYS A 223 45.67 -10.32 18.32
C LYS A 223 44.34 -11.08 18.27
N TRP A 224 43.27 -10.53 18.84
CA TRP A 224 41.97 -11.19 18.95
C TRP A 224 40.86 -10.51 18.13
N THR A 225 41.16 -9.38 17.50
CA THR A 225 40.14 -8.49 16.93
C THR A 225 39.54 -8.96 15.61
N PRO A 226 40.27 -9.60 14.66
CA PRO A 226 39.67 -10.04 13.40
C PRO A 226 38.57 -11.08 13.59
N ARG A 227 38.79 -12.07 14.47
CA ARG A 227 37.78 -13.10 14.76
C ARG A 227 36.49 -12.51 15.33
N LEU A 228 36.60 -11.50 16.20
CA LEU A 228 35.44 -10.81 16.78
C LEU A 228 34.67 -10.03 15.71
N TRP A 229 35.38 -9.31 14.84
CA TRP A 229 34.78 -8.54 13.74
C TRP A 229 34.07 -9.43 12.72
N ILE A 230 34.73 -10.51 12.27
CA ILE A 230 34.14 -11.51 11.37
C ILE A 230 32.87 -12.10 11.97
N THR A 231 32.88 -12.42 13.27
CA THR A 231 31.70 -12.96 13.96
C THR A 231 30.52 -11.98 13.94
N ALA A 232 30.78 -10.69 14.16
CA ALA A 232 29.73 -9.67 14.08
C ALA A 232 29.22 -9.48 12.64
N LEU A 233 30.08 -9.53 11.64
CA LEU A 233 29.67 -9.45 10.24
C LEU A 233 28.83 -10.66 9.81
N ILE A 234 29.21 -11.88 10.22
CA ILE A 234 28.44 -13.10 9.92
C ILE A 234 27.05 -13.03 10.57
N THR A 235 26.98 -12.65 11.84
CA THR A 235 25.70 -12.57 12.56
C THR A 235 24.81 -11.43 12.06
N MET A 236 25.40 -10.31 11.63
CA MET A 236 24.69 -9.26 10.91
C MET A 236 24.14 -9.79 9.57
N GLY A 237 24.97 -10.50 8.80
CA GLY A 237 24.57 -11.11 7.53
C GLY A 237 23.38 -12.06 7.70
N ILE A 238 23.39 -12.91 8.72
CA ILE A 238 22.27 -13.82 9.03
C ILE A 238 20.97 -13.04 9.31
N ALA A 239 21.02 -11.98 10.13
CA ALA A 239 19.84 -11.19 10.44
C ALA A 239 19.29 -10.35 9.26
N ILE A 240 20.10 -10.15 8.22
CA ILE A 240 19.72 -9.43 7.00
C ILE A 240 19.10 -10.37 5.95
N ILE A 241 19.24 -11.70 6.08
CA ILE A 241 18.73 -12.68 5.09
C ILE A 241 17.26 -12.43 4.72
N PRO A 242 16.30 -12.25 5.66
CA PRO A 242 14.90 -12.02 5.29
C PRO A 242 14.71 -10.81 4.36
N TYR A 243 15.45 -9.73 4.62
CA TYR A 243 15.43 -8.52 3.81
C TYR A 243 16.06 -8.74 2.43
N VAL A 244 17.15 -9.50 2.35
CA VAL A 244 17.79 -9.85 1.07
C VAL A 244 16.89 -10.74 0.21
N VAL A 245 16.21 -11.72 0.83
CA VAL A 245 15.20 -12.53 0.14
C VAL A 245 14.14 -11.62 -0.47
N LEU A 246 13.61 -10.67 0.31
CA LEU A 246 12.62 -9.72 -0.18
C LEU A 246 13.10 -8.91 -1.39
N ILE A 247 14.33 -8.40 -1.35
CA ILE A 247 14.95 -7.66 -2.47
C ILE A 247 15.04 -8.51 -3.74
N ILE A 248 15.37 -9.80 -3.60
CA ILE A 248 15.54 -10.71 -4.74
C ILE A 248 14.18 -11.13 -5.30
N THR A 249 13.17 -11.30 -4.44
CA THR A 249 11.85 -11.82 -4.84
C THR A 249 10.89 -10.75 -5.33
N VAL A 250 11.07 -9.48 -4.93
CA VAL A 250 10.14 -8.39 -5.23
C VAL A 250 10.79 -7.40 -6.20
N PRO A 251 10.39 -7.40 -7.49
CA PRO A 251 10.80 -6.39 -8.44
C PRO A 251 10.48 -4.98 -7.93
N ASP A 252 11.36 -4.02 -8.19
CA ASP A 252 11.18 -2.60 -7.86
C ASP A 252 10.82 -2.29 -6.39
N LEU A 253 11.22 -3.16 -5.45
CA LEU A 253 11.00 -2.95 -4.00
C LEU A 253 11.43 -1.56 -3.49
N PHE A 254 12.40 -0.92 -4.17
CA PHE A 254 12.90 0.41 -3.86
C PHE A 254 12.56 1.49 -4.90
N GLY A 255 11.65 1.25 -5.85
CA GLY A 255 11.32 2.19 -6.92
C GLY A 255 11.05 3.60 -6.39
N ARG A 256 10.23 3.73 -5.33
CA ARG A 256 9.96 5.02 -4.70
C ARG A 256 11.18 5.71 -4.09
N ALA A 257 12.09 4.94 -3.50
CA ALA A 257 13.30 5.51 -2.92
C ALA A 257 14.20 6.12 -4.02
N GLN A 258 14.15 5.55 -5.24
CA GLN A 258 14.84 6.09 -6.41
C GLN A 258 14.20 7.39 -6.89
N ASP A 259 12.86 7.50 -6.90
CA ASP A 259 12.16 8.75 -7.25
C ASP A 259 12.52 9.92 -6.33
N MET A 260 12.72 9.62 -5.04
CA MET A 260 13.07 10.61 -4.01
C MET A 260 14.57 10.91 -3.94
N ALA A 261 15.38 10.26 -4.78
CA ALA A 261 16.79 10.54 -4.88
C ALA A 261 17.02 11.87 -5.62
N THR A 262 17.91 12.70 -5.09
CA THR A 262 18.26 13.96 -5.76
C THR A 262 19.13 13.70 -7.00
N LYS A 263 18.99 14.53 -8.04
CA LYS A 263 19.80 14.50 -9.27
C LYS A 263 21.07 15.36 -9.20
N LEU A 264 21.30 16.08 -8.08
CA LEU A 264 22.44 17.00 -7.92
C LEU A 264 23.81 16.29 -8.02
N PRO A 265 24.93 16.98 -8.29
CA PRO A 265 26.27 16.42 -8.16
C PRO A 265 26.62 16.03 -6.70
N ILE A 266 27.45 15.02 -6.49
CA ILE A 266 27.73 14.48 -5.13
C ILE A 266 28.28 15.52 -4.14
N GLY A 267 29.12 16.45 -4.60
CA GLY A 267 29.67 17.52 -3.74
C GLY A 267 28.57 18.45 -3.22
N GLU A 268 27.66 18.87 -4.10
CA GLU A 268 26.51 19.70 -3.73
C GLU A 268 25.54 18.95 -2.82
N ARG A 269 25.31 17.65 -3.05
CA ARG A 269 24.51 16.80 -2.15
C ARG A 269 25.06 16.81 -0.74
N ILE A 270 26.38 16.64 -0.59
CA ILE A 270 27.03 16.64 0.73
C ILE A 270 26.85 17.99 1.42
N VAL A 271 27.10 19.10 0.71
CA VAL A 271 26.96 20.46 1.29
C VAL A 271 25.50 20.71 1.70
N LYS A 272 24.53 20.44 0.81
CA LYS A 272 23.10 20.60 1.09
C LYS A 272 22.66 19.68 2.23
N GLY A 273 23.18 18.45 2.28
CA GLY A 273 22.90 17.48 3.33
C GLY A 273 23.40 17.89 4.70
N VAL A 274 24.66 18.31 4.80
CA VAL A 274 25.25 18.82 6.05
C VAL A 274 24.54 20.08 6.52
N SER A 275 24.23 20.99 5.60
CA SER A 275 23.44 22.20 5.91
C SER A 275 22.04 21.84 6.40
N GLY A 276 21.34 20.92 5.72
CA GLY A 276 20.02 20.43 6.11
C GLY A 276 20.02 19.76 7.48
N LEU A 277 21.02 18.91 7.77
CA LEU A 277 21.20 18.29 9.08
C LEU A 277 21.41 19.34 10.18
N TRP A 278 22.29 20.32 9.94
CA TRP A 278 22.55 21.39 10.90
C TRP A 278 21.28 22.20 11.18
N ARG A 279 20.56 22.56 10.12
CA ARG A 279 19.30 23.29 10.23
C ARG A 279 18.23 22.49 10.98
N ALA A 280 18.03 21.20 10.66
CA ALA A 280 17.05 20.37 11.37
C ALA A 280 17.35 20.24 12.88
N ILE A 281 18.64 20.16 13.25
CA ILE A 281 19.02 20.00 14.65
C ILE A 281 18.85 21.31 15.45
N PHE A 282 19.18 22.46 14.85
CA PHE A 282 19.36 23.72 15.61
C PHE A 282 18.48 24.90 15.18
N VAL A 283 17.88 24.88 13.98
CA VAL A 283 17.29 26.07 13.35
C VAL A 283 15.84 25.86 12.94
N ASP A 284 15.58 24.89 12.07
CA ASP A 284 14.30 24.71 11.41
C ASP A 284 13.43 23.70 12.18
N GLY A 285 12.11 23.96 12.23
CA GLY A 285 11.14 22.89 12.43
C GLY A 285 10.78 22.18 11.12
N TRP A 286 9.63 21.52 11.08
CA TRP A 286 9.09 20.90 9.87
C TRP A 286 7.61 21.26 9.71
N ILE A 287 7.26 21.76 8.51
CA ILE A 287 5.94 22.36 8.27
C ILE A 287 4.80 21.34 8.29
N VAL A 288 5.07 20.08 7.93
CA VAL A 288 4.03 19.05 7.85
C VAL A 288 3.69 18.57 9.28
N PRO A 289 2.43 18.76 9.75
CA PRO A 289 2.01 18.57 11.15
C PRO A 289 1.90 17.10 11.59
N ILE A 290 2.52 16.17 10.87
CA ILE A 290 2.61 14.74 11.19
C ILE A 290 4.01 14.34 11.65
N TYR A 291 5.02 15.17 11.37
CA TYR A 291 6.42 14.85 11.66
C TYR A 291 7.09 15.77 12.67
N SER A 292 6.63 17.01 12.82
CA SER A 292 7.13 17.96 13.83
C SER A 292 6.21 19.18 13.88
N THR A 293 6.59 20.18 14.68
CA THR A 293 6.06 21.53 14.58
C THR A 293 6.86 22.35 13.55
N PRO A 294 6.27 23.40 12.92
CA PRO A 294 6.95 24.22 11.92
C PRO A 294 8.15 25.01 12.45
N TYR A 295 8.18 25.29 13.75
CA TYR A 295 9.13 26.25 14.34
C TYR A 295 10.06 25.65 15.39
N THR A 296 9.89 24.39 15.76
CA THR A 296 10.73 23.77 16.80
C THR A 296 11.78 22.85 16.18
N PRO A 297 13.08 23.19 16.24
CA PRO A 297 14.15 22.29 15.82
C PRO A 297 14.25 21.08 16.73
N PHE A 298 15.07 20.09 16.34
CA PHE A 298 15.17 18.84 17.11
C PHE A 298 15.64 19.09 18.54
N LEU A 299 16.54 20.07 18.73
CA LEU A 299 17.04 20.48 20.03
C LEU A 299 16.70 21.94 20.29
N ASN A 300 16.09 22.22 21.43
CA ASN A 300 16.00 23.59 21.93
C ASN A 300 17.41 24.16 22.24
N PRO A 301 17.56 25.49 22.41
CA PRO A 301 18.87 26.11 22.57
C PRO A 301 19.74 25.54 23.70
N PHE A 302 19.12 25.16 24.83
CA PHE A 302 19.83 24.56 25.95
C PHE A 302 20.41 23.18 25.59
N LEU A 303 19.58 22.29 25.05
CA LEU A 303 20.03 20.96 24.61
C LEU A 303 21.02 21.06 23.45
N GLY A 304 20.82 22.02 22.54
CA GLY A 304 21.69 22.29 21.41
C GLY A 304 23.10 22.69 21.84
N MET A 305 23.23 23.59 22.83
CA MET A 305 24.53 23.96 23.39
C MET A 305 25.29 22.74 23.95
N LEU A 306 24.59 21.88 24.70
CA LEU A 306 25.20 20.65 25.23
C LEU A 306 25.58 19.67 24.12
N ALA A 307 24.76 19.54 23.06
CA ALA A 307 25.10 18.71 21.91
C ALA A 307 26.40 19.19 21.23
N ILE A 308 26.59 20.51 21.07
CA ILE A 308 27.80 21.10 20.48
C ILE A 308 29.03 20.78 21.35
N ILE A 309 28.93 20.97 22.67
CA ILE A 309 30.03 20.62 23.60
C ILE A 309 30.35 19.12 23.50
N GLY A 310 29.33 18.27 23.52
CA GLY A 310 29.49 16.82 23.35
C GLY A 310 30.14 16.44 22.03
N MET A 311 29.76 17.10 20.94
CA MET A 311 30.34 16.90 19.60
C MET A 311 31.82 17.28 19.58
N ILE A 312 32.19 18.43 20.16
CA ILE A 312 33.61 18.85 20.29
C ILE A 312 34.40 17.79 21.06
N MET A 313 33.84 17.26 22.14
CA MET A 313 34.52 16.24 22.96
C MET A 313 34.64 14.90 22.24
N ALA A 314 33.61 14.48 21.51
CA ALA A 314 33.64 13.27 20.68
C ALA A 314 34.72 13.38 19.60
N ILE A 315 34.82 14.53 18.92
CA ILE A 315 35.83 14.83 17.90
C ILE A 315 37.23 14.88 18.51
N ARG A 316 37.43 15.54 19.66
CA ARG A 316 38.73 15.54 20.35
C ARG A 316 39.22 14.13 20.69
N ARG A 317 38.28 13.23 20.96
CA ARG A 317 38.54 11.82 21.25
C ARG A 317 38.26 10.90 20.06
N TRP A 318 38.36 11.39 18.83
CA TRP A 318 37.97 10.64 17.63
C TRP A 318 38.64 9.26 17.50
N ARG A 319 39.89 9.10 17.96
CA ARG A 319 40.63 7.82 17.93
C ARG A 319 40.13 6.76 18.93
N TYR A 320 39.21 7.11 19.83
CA TYR A 320 38.67 6.19 20.84
C TYR A 320 37.41 5.52 20.33
N GLY A 321 37.25 4.22 20.62
CA GLY A 321 36.08 3.45 20.17
C GLY A 321 34.75 4.01 20.65
N ASP A 322 34.71 4.50 21.88
CA ASP A 322 33.55 5.16 22.49
C ASP A 322 33.06 6.32 21.62
N SER A 323 33.98 7.17 21.14
CA SER A 323 33.67 8.29 20.25
C SER A 323 33.25 7.81 18.87
N ALA A 324 33.96 6.82 18.31
CA ALA A 324 33.68 6.26 16.98
C ALA A 324 32.27 5.72 16.84
N LEU A 325 31.73 5.11 17.89
CA LEU A 325 30.34 4.66 17.90
C LEU A 325 29.35 5.83 17.82
N ILE A 326 29.67 7.00 18.36
CA ILE A 326 28.76 8.14 18.41
C ILE A 326 28.85 8.99 17.14
N TYR A 327 30.04 9.47 16.76
CA TYR A 327 30.15 10.29 15.54
C TYR A 327 29.92 9.45 14.28
N GLY A 328 30.32 8.18 14.27
CA GLY A 328 30.03 7.27 13.16
C GLY A 328 28.52 7.05 12.99
N GLY A 329 27.77 7.01 14.11
CA GLY A 329 26.32 6.91 14.10
C GLY A 329 25.68 8.15 13.46
N ILE A 330 26.07 9.35 13.90
CA ILE A 330 25.59 10.61 13.29
C ILE A 330 25.90 10.67 11.79
N ILE A 331 27.13 10.33 11.39
CA ILE A 331 27.55 10.39 9.97
C ILE A 331 26.74 9.39 9.14
N CYS A 332 26.70 8.12 9.53
CA CYS A 332 26.04 7.08 8.75
C CYS A 332 24.52 7.28 8.69
N PHE A 333 23.86 7.61 9.81
CA PHE A 333 22.41 7.78 9.84
C PHE A 333 21.93 9.15 9.35
N ALA A 334 22.83 10.09 9.05
CA ALA A 334 22.50 11.29 8.29
C ALA A 334 22.56 11.08 6.77
N LEU A 335 23.17 9.99 6.29
CA LEU A 335 23.28 9.70 4.84
C LEU A 335 21.93 9.61 4.14
N PRO A 336 20.91 8.91 4.66
CA PRO A 336 19.62 8.80 3.97
C PRO A 336 18.98 10.16 3.68
N ALA A 337 19.08 11.10 4.62
CA ALA A 337 18.60 12.47 4.41
C ALA A 337 19.50 13.24 3.44
N THR A 338 20.83 13.17 3.63
CA THR A 338 21.83 13.83 2.76
C THR A 338 21.72 13.43 1.28
N LEU A 339 21.31 12.19 1.00
CA LEU A 339 21.16 11.66 -0.36
C LEU A 339 19.76 11.88 -0.95
N SER A 340 18.84 12.49 -0.20
CA SER A 340 17.46 12.74 -0.61
C SER A 340 17.23 14.17 -1.11
N ILE A 341 16.06 14.42 -1.69
CA ILE A 341 15.64 15.77 -2.12
C ILE A 341 15.49 16.75 -0.93
N ASP A 342 15.06 16.27 0.25
CA ASP A 342 14.83 17.07 1.48
C ASP A 342 15.73 16.58 2.64
N PRO A 343 16.93 17.18 2.80
CA PRO A 343 17.91 16.72 3.78
C PRO A 343 17.58 17.03 5.24
N ASN A 344 16.57 17.87 5.50
CA ASN A 344 16.06 18.17 6.83
C ASN A 344 14.78 17.39 7.19
N HIS A 345 14.33 16.45 6.34
CA HIS A 345 13.09 15.68 6.58
C HIS A 345 13.19 14.80 7.85
N PRO A 346 12.31 14.95 8.86
CA PRO A 346 12.48 14.31 10.15
C PRO A 346 12.53 12.78 10.12
N VAL A 347 11.65 12.14 9.33
CA VAL A 347 11.62 10.67 9.21
C VAL A 347 12.92 10.10 8.63
N ARG A 348 13.58 10.82 7.71
CA ARG A 348 14.86 10.40 7.10
C ARG A 348 16.02 10.49 8.09
N LEU A 349 15.89 11.33 9.14
CA LEU A 349 16.88 11.54 10.19
C LEU A 349 16.59 10.74 11.48
N VAL A 350 15.53 9.94 11.54
CA VAL A 350 15.11 9.25 12.77
C VAL A 350 16.22 8.39 13.40
N GLY A 351 17.15 7.85 12.60
CA GLY A 351 18.28 7.05 13.06
C GLY A 351 19.33 7.83 13.85
N ILE A 352 19.38 9.17 13.76
CA ILE A 352 20.36 9.98 14.49
C ILE A 352 19.97 10.18 15.96
N PHE A 353 18.69 10.00 16.31
CA PHE A 353 18.15 10.41 17.62
C PHE A 353 18.89 9.77 18.82
N PRO A 354 19.22 8.45 18.82
CA PRO A 354 20.00 7.86 19.90
C PRO A 354 21.37 8.51 20.11
N PHE A 355 22.06 8.82 19.02
CA PHE A 355 23.40 9.40 19.07
C PHE A 355 23.37 10.87 19.47
N LEU A 356 22.37 11.62 18.99
CA LEU A 356 22.16 13.02 19.34
C LEU A 356 21.88 13.17 20.84
N ALA A 357 21.00 12.32 21.39
CA ALA A 357 20.73 12.25 22.83
C ALA A 357 22.01 11.98 23.66
N ILE A 358 22.85 11.05 23.21
CA ILE A 358 24.11 10.72 23.89
C ILE A 358 25.14 11.87 23.78
N LEU A 359 25.17 12.62 22.68
CA LEU A 359 26.01 13.81 22.56
C LEU A 359 25.62 14.88 23.58
N VAL A 360 24.33 15.12 23.78
CA VAL A 360 23.85 16.04 24.82
C VAL A 360 24.29 15.58 26.21
N ALA A 361 24.19 14.28 26.51
CA ALA A 361 24.71 13.74 27.75
C ALA A 361 26.23 13.95 27.90
N TRP A 362 27.00 13.74 26.85
CA TRP A 362 28.44 13.96 26.88
C TRP A 362 28.77 15.43 27.17
N GLY A 363 28.06 16.38 26.55
CA GLY A 363 28.20 17.80 26.85
C GLY A 363 27.86 18.13 28.29
N GLY A 364 26.74 17.63 28.80
CA GLY A 364 26.33 17.82 30.20
C GLY A 364 27.37 17.27 31.19
N LEU A 365 27.88 16.06 30.96
CA LEU A 365 28.96 15.49 31.78
C LEU A 365 30.24 16.35 31.74
N THR A 366 30.58 16.89 30.57
CA THR A 366 31.75 17.77 30.41
C THR A 366 31.57 19.09 31.19
N CYS A 367 30.37 19.66 31.18
CA CYS A 367 30.05 20.85 31.98
C CYS A 367 30.15 20.57 33.49
N ILE A 368 29.74 19.38 33.94
CA ILE A 368 29.86 18.98 35.35
C ILE A 368 31.32 18.82 35.76
N ASP A 369 32.14 18.19 34.91
CA ASP A 369 33.58 18.07 35.15
C ASP A 369 34.24 19.45 35.24
N GLY A 370 33.85 20.38 34.36
CA GLY A 370 34.29 21.78 34.41
C GLY A 370 33.87 22.49 35.69
N LEU A 371 32.61 22.34 36.11
CA LEU A 371 32.10 22.91 37.36
C LEU A 371 32.82 22.32 38.58
N ALA A 372 33.02 21.00 38.60
CA ALA A 372 33.74 20.32 39.67
C ALA A 372 35.19 20.83 39.79
N TRP A 373 35.84 21.07 38.64
CA TRP A 373 37.17 21.67 38.60
C TRP A 373 37.19 23.12 39.14
N ILE A 374 36.21 23.96 38.76
CA ILE A 374 36.09 25.34 39.26
C ILE A 374 35.84 25.36 40.79
N ILE A 375 34.93 24.52 41.28
CA ILE A 375 34.62 24.38 42.70
C ILE A 375 35.86 23.94 43.48
N ALA A 376 36.55 22.91 43.01
CA ALA A 376 37.78 22.42 43.65
C ALA A 376 38.86 23.52 43.70
N LYS A 377 38.95 24.35 42.66
CA LYS A 377 39.92 25.46 42.59
C LYS A 377 39.54 26.66 43.46
N SER A 378 38.24 26.93 43.64
CA SER A 378 37.74 28.06 44.43
C SER A 378 37.65 27.78 45.95
N GLN A 379 38.00 26.57 46.40
CA GLN A 379 37.85 26.11 47.79
C GLN A 379 36.42 26.27 48.35
N ALA A 380 35.42 26.40 47.46
CA ALA A 380 34.04 26.52 47.87
C ALA A 380 33.55 25.20 48.49
N THR A 381 32.73 25.28 49.53
CA THR A 381 32.08 24.11 50.18
C THR A 381 30.90 23.56 49.37
N LEU A 382 30.62 24.13 48.20
CA LEU A 382 29.56 23.68 47.29
C LEU A 382 29.94 22.35 46.64
N SER A 383 29.06 21.34 46.74
CA SER A 383 29.27 20.10 46.00
C SER A 383 28.93 20.29 44.50
N PRO A 384 29.72 19.73 43.57
CA PRO A 384 29.39 19.75 42.12
C PRO A 384 28.02 19.13 41.80
N GLN A 385 27.47 18.34 42.73
CA GLN A 385 26.13 17.77 42.64
C GLN A 385 25.02 18.83 42.58
N TRP A 386 25.27 20.09 42.98
CA TRP A 386 24.29 21.16 42.86
C TRP A 386 24.02 21.56 41.41
N GLY A 387 24.98 21.35 40.48
CA GLY A 387 24.77 21.56 39.04
C GLY A 387 23.82 20.53 38.39
N ILE A 388 23.52 19.42 39.08
CA ILE A 388 22.61 18.36 38.64
C ILE A 388 21.17 18.87 38.59
N ILE A 389 20.77 19.67 39.58
CA ILE A 389 19.40 20.16 39.73
C ILE A 389 18.98 21.05 38.55
N PRO A 390 19.69 22.14 38.20
CA PRO A 390 19.30 22.98 37.08
C PRO A 390 19.34 22.24 35.74
N MET A 391 20.31 21.33 35.52
CA MET A 391 20.33 20.50 34.31
C MET A 391 19.13 19.56 34.24
N GLY A 392 18.77 18.93 35.37
CA GLY A 392 17.58 18.09 35.48
C GLY A 392 16.31 18.89 35.20
N VAL A 393 16.13 20.03 35.86
CA VAL A 393 14.97 20.92 35.65
C VAL A 393 14.84 21.31 34.18
N LEU A 394 15.92 21.80 33.55
CA LEU A 394 15.88 22.21 32.14
C LEU A 394 15.60 21.03 31.20
N ALA A 395 16.11 19.84 31.48
CA ALA A 395 15.84 18.64 30.70
C ALA A 395 14.37 18.20 30.80
N PHE A 396 13.78 18.19 32.01
CA PHE A 396 12.36 17.88 32.20
C PHE A 396 11.46 18.97 31.62
N SER A 397 11.80 20.25 31.79
CA SER A 397 11.09 21.37 31.17
C SER A 397 11.10 21.26 29.65
N SER A 398 12.18 20.77 29.05
CA SER A 398 12.26 20.53 27.60
C SER A 398 11.20 19.52 27.14
N VAL A 399 10.99 18.44 27.91
CA VAL A 399 9.94 17.44 27.62
C VAL A 399 8.55 18.06 27.71
N ILE A 400 8.30 18.84 28.76
CA ILE A 400 7.01 19.51 28.99
C ILE A 400 6.71 20.50 27.87
N VAL A 401 7.69 21.34 27.48
CA VAL A 401 7.55 22.31 26.40
C VAL A 401 7.28 21.62 25.07
N THR A 402 7.99 20.55 24.73
CA THR A 402 7.74 19.78 23.50
C THR A 402 6.35 19.16 23.50
N HIS A 403 5.90 18.60 24.63
CA HIS A 403 4.55 18.06 24.74
C HIS A 403 3.48 19.15 24.59
N HIS A 404 3.67 20.30 25.22
CA HIS A 404 2.77 21.44 25.08
C HIS A 404 2.72 21.95 23.63
N ALA A 405 3.86 22.02 22.95
CA ALA A 405 3.92 22.42 21.54
C ALA A 405 3.14 21.45 20.63
N TYR A 406 3.25 20.14 20.89
CA TYR A 406 2.42 19.13 20.23
C TYR A 406 0.93 19.34 20.51
N GLN A 407 0.53 19.48 21.79
CA GLN A 407 -0.89 19.65 22.16
C GLN A 407 -1.48 20.94 21.57
N SER A 408 -0.72 22.04 21.56
CA SER A 408 -1.17 23.31 20.99
C SER A 408 -1.44 23.25 19.49
N LEU A 409 -0.81 22.31 18.77
CA LEU A 409 -1.04 22.11 17.35
C LEU A 409 -2.46 21.57 17.08
N PHE A 410 -3.00 20.74 17.97
CA PHE A 410 -4.32 20.12 17.83
C PHE A 410 -5.43 20.84 18.62
N ALA A 411 -5.09 21.71 19.57
CA ALA A 411 -6.06 22.43 20.40
C ALA A 411 -6.77 23.60 19.69
N ASP A 412 -6.18 24.16 18.64
CA ASP A 412 -6.78 25.23 17.82
C ASP A 412 -6.62 24.90 16.31
N PRO A 413 -7.38 23.92 15.79
CA PRO A 413 -7.31 23.55 14.38
C PRO A 413 -7.75 24.68 13.44
N ALA A 414 -8.57 25.61 13.93
CA ALA A 414 -9.10 26.76 13.19
C ALA A 414 -8.03 27.82 12.85
N ARG A 415 -6.87 27.81 13.53
CA ARG A 415 -5.68 28.56 13.08
C ARG A 415 -5.10 28.10 11.75
N TYR A 416 -5.55 26.94 11.25
CA TYR A 416 -5.10 26.33 10.01
C TYR A 416 -6.30 26.10 9.08
N ASP A 417 -7.08 27.19 8.92
CA ASP A 417 -8.29 27.34 8.08
C ASP A 417 -8.18 26.57 6.74
N PRO A 418 -9.27 25.97 6.22
CA PRO A 418 -9.26 25.29 4.93
C PRO A 418 -9.36 26.30 3.78
N PRO A 419 -8.36 26.38 2.88
CA PRO A 419 -8.70 26.45 1.45
C PRO A 419 -7.67 25.79 0.50
N GLU A 420 -8.22 25.08 -0.49
CA GLU A 420 -7.69 24.66 -1.81
C GLU A 420 -6.29 24.03 -1.99
N LEU A 421 -5.31 24.09 -1.07
CA LEU A 421 -3.99 23.46 -1.29
C LEU A 421 -3.33 22.89 -0.02
N TRP A 422 -2.76 21.69 -0.17
CA TRP A 422 -1.90 20.92 0.74
C TRP A 422 -0.91 21.80 1.55
N PRO A 423 -1.05 21.99 2.89
CA PRO A 423 -0.57 21.04 3.92
C PRO A 423 -1.26 21.18 5.32
N ASN A 424 -2.57 21.42 5.41
CA ASN A 424 -3.21 21.66 6.72
C ASN A 424 -3.51 20.36 7.49
N ILE A 425 -3.70 20.45 8.82
CA ILE A 425 -3.99 19.30 9.69
C ILE A 425 -5.17 18.47 9.16
N PRO A 426 -6.30 19.07 8.73
CA PRO A 426 -7.37 18.30 8.12
C PRO A 426 -6.86 17.49 6.94
N GLN A 427 -6.18 18.08 5.97
CA GLN A 427 -5.71 17.33 4.79
C GLN A 427 -4.73 16.19 5.15
N GLN A 428 -3.88 16.32 6.17
CA GLN A 428 -2.93 15.25 6.51
C GLN A 428 -3.55 14.08 7.29
N PHE A 429 -4.69 14.33 7.93
CA PHE A 429 -5.42 13.35 8.74
C PHE A 429 -6.85 13.25 8.19
N PRO A 430 -7.30 12.15 7.55
CA PRO A 430 -8.65 11.92 7.01
C PRO A 430 -9.79 12.09 8.03
N ILE A 431 -9.97 13.25 8.67
CA ILE A 431 -10.91 13.52 9.77
C ILE A 431 -12.35 13.45 9.26
N GLY A 432 -12.65 14.11 8.14
CA GLY A 432 -14.02 14.11 7.57
C GLY A 432 -14.48 12.70 7.21
N LEU A 433 -13.63 11.95 6.51
CA LEU A 433 -13.91 10.54 6.20
C LEU A 433 -13.91 9.67 7.46
N HIS A 434 -12.99 9.86 8.40
CA HIS A 434 -12.94 9.11 9.66
C HIS A 434 -14.25 9.27 10.45
N ASP A 435 -14.72 10.50 10.64
CA ASP A 435 -15.96 10.79 11.35
C ASP A 435 -17.17 10.19 10.61
N ALA A 436 -17.16 10.23 9.26
CA ALA A 436 -18.20 9.61 8.44
C ALA A 436 -18.22 8.08 8.60
N LEU A 437 -17.05 7.43 8.60
CA LEU A 437 -16.90 5.99 8.80
C LEU A 437 -17.27 5.58 10.24
N ASP A 438 -16.84 6.34 11.26
CA ASP A 438 -17.24 6.12 12.64
C ASP A 438 -18.76 6.24 12.81
N LYS A 439 -19.42 7.14 12.07
CA LYS A 439 -20.88 7.22 12.04
C LYS A 439 -21.52 5.99 11.38
N LEU A 440 -20.94 5.50 10.28
CA LEU A 440 -21.38 4.27 9.61
C LEU A 440 -21.26 3.02 10.51
N THR A 441 -20.27 2.95 11.41
CA THR A 441 -20.18 1.85 12.40
C THR A 441 -21.36 1.81 13.38
N GLN A 442 -22.15 2.88 13.45
CA GLN A 442 -23.32 3.04 14.32
C GLN A 442 -24.63 2.98 13.54
N ALA A 443 -24.61 2.60 12.25
CA ALA A 443 -25.83 2.45 11.48
C ALA A 443 -26.73 1.38 12.12
N THR A 444 -28.05 1.59 12.05
CA THR A 444 -29.06 0.72 12.69
C THR A 444 -30.07 0.16 11.70
N GLN A 445 -29.87 0.45 10.41
CA GLN A 445 -30.71 0.01 9.30
C GLN A 445 -29.82 -0.26 8.08
N PRO A 446 -30.32 -0.96 7.04
CA PRO A 446 -29.56 -1.16 5.81
C PRO A 446 -29.08 0.19 5.23
N THR A 447 -27.78 0.27 4.90
CA THR A 447 -27.16 1.52 4.46
C THR A 447 -26.35 1.35 3.18
N TYR A 448 -26.64 2.17 2.17
CA TYR A 448 -25.98 2.18 0.87
C TYR A 448 -24.88 3.23 0.84
N VAL A 449 -23.65 2.82 0.50
CA VAL A 449 -22.45 3.66 0.56
C VAL A 449 -21.65 3.54 -0.74
N PRO A 450 -21.08 4.63 -1.29
CA PRO A 450 -20.11 4.54 -2.39
C PRO A 450 -18.96 3.58 -2.07
N ILE A 451 -18.59 2.72 -3.02
CA ILE A 451 -17.53 1.73 -2.77
C ILE A 451 -16.17 2.40 -2.47
N GLY A 452 -15.88 3.54 -3.11
CA GLY A 452 -14.62 4.29 -2.94
C GLY A 452 -14.39 4.75 -1.50
N SER A 453 -15.46 5.12 -0.80
CA SER A 453 -15.40 5.52 0.61
C SER A 453 -15.09 4.36 1.56
N THR A 454 -15.32 3.10 1.14
CA THR A 454 -15.09 1.90 1.97
C THR A 454 -13.85 1.11 1.55
N ASN A 455 -13.47 1.13 0.26
CA ASN A 455 -12.33 0.42 -0.31
C ASN A 455 -11.02 1.23 -0.24
N ASN A 456 -10.66 1.65 0.98
CA ASN A 456 -9.39 2.33 1.28
C ASN A 456 -8.85 1.83 2.64
N PRO A 457 -7.58 2.07 2.98
CA PRO A 457 -6.98 1.54 4.22
C PRO A 457 -7.74 1.94 5.50
N LEU A 458 -8.28 3.16 5.54
CA LEU A 458 -9.04 3.65 6.69
C LEU A 458 -10.44 3.02 6.75
N GLY A 459 -11.15 2.93 5.63
CA GLY A 459 -12.44 2.26 5.51
C GLY A 459 -12.37 0.80 5.99
N TYR A 460 -11.36 0.05 5.53
CA TYR A 460 -11.11 -1.31 6.01
C TYR A 460 -10.86 -1.34 7.53
N PHE A 461 -9.98 -0.48 8.03
CA PHE A 461 -9.63 -0.51 9.45
C PHE A 461 -10.81 -0.08 10.34
N ILE A 462 -11.57 0.96 10.00
CA ILE A 462 -12.66 1.46 10.86
C ILE A 462 -13.90 0.55 10.80
N LEU A 463 -14.37 0.23 9.59
CA LEU A 463 -15.59 -0.56 9.42
C LEU A 463 -15.36 -2.03 9.79
N GLN A 464 -14.29 -2.63 9.26
CA GLN A 464 -14.15 -4.07 9.33
C GLN A 464 -13.44 -4.57 10.59
N ARG A 465 -12.75 -3.72 11.38
CA ARG A 465 -12.10 -4.19 12.61
C ARG A 465 -13.07 -4.83 13.60
N GLN A 466 -14.33 -4.38 13.61
CA GLN A 466 -15.34 -4.82 14.56
C GLN A 466 -16.78 -4.75 14.01
N ALA A 467 -17.21 -3.63 13.42
CA ALA A 467 -18.63 -3.41 13.10
C ALA A 467 -19.12 -4.24 11.91
N TYR A 468 -18.28 -4.41 10.88
CA TYR A 468 -18.62 -5.21 9.70
C TYR A 468 -17.45 -6.09 9.27
N PRO A 469 -17.05 -7.11 10.06
CA PRO A 469 -15.92 -7.98 9.72
C PRO A 469 -16.20 -8.86 8.50
N ASN A 470 -17.47 -9.12 8.19
CA ASN A 470 -17.89 -10.00 7.11
C ASN A 470 -18.10 -9.18 5.83
N VAL A 471 -17.59 -9.68 4.72
CA VAL A 471 -17.82 -9.10 3.40
C VAL A 471 -18.20 -10.20 2.43
N THR A 472 -19.18 -9.93 1.57
CA THR A 472 -19.67 -10.84 0.55
C THR A 472 -20.12 -10.06 -0.69
N THR A 473 -20.57 -10.77 -1.70
CA THR A 473 -21.13 -10.22 -2.94
C THR A 473 -22.63 -10.47 -2.98
N TRP A 474 -23.37 -9.66 -3.73
CA TRP A 474 -24.81 -9.88 -3.94
C TRP A 474 -25.12 -11.32 -4.40
N ALA A 475 -24.26 -11.86 -5.28
CA ALA A 475 -24.42 -13.18 -5.87
C ALA A 475 -24.30 -14.29 -4.82
N ARG A 476 -23.26 -14.26 -3.98
CA ARG A 476 -23.08 -15.25 -2.91
C ARG A 476 -24.10 -15.10 -1.78
N ALA A 477 -24.53 -13.88 -1.50
CA ALA A 477 -25.62 -13.61 -0.56
C ALA A 477 -26.99 -14.06 -1.07
N GLY A 478 -27.13 -14.39 -2.36
CA GLY A 478 -28.42 -14.73 -2.97
C GLY A 478 -29.40 -13.56 -2.99
N LEU A 479 -28.89 -12.32 -3.09
CA LEU A 479 -29.69 -11.11 -3.01
C LEU A 479 -30.53 -10.96 -4.29
N THR A 480 -31.85 -10.95 -4.14
CA THR A 480 -32.80 -10.72 -5.25
C THR A 480 -33.54 -9.39 -5.12
N HIS A 481 -33.49 -8.77 -3.94
CA HIS A 481 -34.14 -7.51 -3.63
C HIS A 481 -33.19 -6.65 -2.80
N LEU A 482 -33.17 -5.36 -3.10
CA LEU A 482 -32.50 -4.35 -2.30
C LEU A 482 -33.44 -3.97 -1.15
N PRO A 483 -33.02 -4.12 0.12
CA PRO A 483 -33.87 -3.79 1.26
C PRO A 483 -34.14 -2.29 1.36
N GLU A 484 -35.25 -1.92 2.03
CA GLU A 484 -35.47 -0.53 2.42
C GLU A 484 -34.37 -0.09 3.40
N GLY A 485 -33.90 1.14 3.26
CA GLY A 485 -32.82 1.66 4.09
C GLY A 485 -32.51 3.12 3.81
N GLU A 486 -31.23 3.48 3.92
CA GLU A 486 -30.76 4.83 3.63
C GLU A 486 -29.52 4.85 2.73
N ILE A 487 -29.41 5.89 1.92
CA ILE A 487 -28.15 6.30 1.32
C ILE A 487 -27.36 7.04 2.38
N PHE A 488 -26.09 6.69 2.56
CA PHE A 488 -25.12 7.47 3.32
C PHE A 488 -23.94 7.79 2.41
N TYR A 489 -23.82 9.05 2.02
CA TYR A 489 -22.86 9.51 1.03
C TYR A 489 -21.85 10.46 1.68
N PRO A 490 -20.62 9.98 1.99
CA PRO A 490 -19.56 10.84 2.53
C PRO A 490 -19.28 12.05 1.63
N THR A 491 -18.97 13.20 2.20
CA THR A 491 -18.69 14.43 1.44
C THR A 491 -17.25 14.53 0.97
N VAL A 492 -16.34 13.82 1.65
CA VAL A 492 -14.92 13.78 1.31
C VAL A 492 -14.45 12.35 1.19
N ASP A 493 -13.56 12.13 0.22
CA ASP A 493 -12.90 10.85 -0.01
C ASP A 493 -11.65 10.72 0.85
N TYR A 494 -10.92 9.63 0.62
CA TYR A 494 -9.77 9.27 1.41
C TYR A 494 -8.75 10.41 1.51
N TYR A 495 -8.33 11.01 0.41
CA TYR A 495 -7.34 12.09 0.41
C TYR A 495 -7.90 13.49 0.76
N HIS A 496 -9.11 13.55 1.35
CA HIS A 496 -9.87 14.79 1.61
C HIS A 496 -10.28 15.58 0.37
N ASP A 497 -10.26 14.94 -0.79
CA ASP A 497 -10.90 15.48 -1.99
C ASP A 497 -12.42 15.40 -1.83
N GLU A 498 -13.16 16.31 -2.45
CA GLU A 498 -14.63 16.19 -2.50
C GLU A 498 -15.00 14.90 -3.22
N THR A 499 -15.92 14.12 -2.66
CA THR A 499 -16.41 12.91 -3.32
C THR A 499 -17.07 13.26 -4.66
N ASP A 500 -17.06 12.34 -5.62
CA ASP A 500 -17.79 12.56 -6.88
C ASP A 500 -19.31 12.71 -6.65
N GLU A 501 -20.02 13.32 -7.59
CA GLU A 501 -21.48 13.46 -7.53
C GLU A 501 -22.22 12.12 -7.69
N THR A 502 -21.58 11.15 -8.33
CA THR A 502 -22.13 9.83 -8.59
C THR A 502 -21.08 8.76 -8.34
N SER A 503 -21.50 7.61 -7.84
CA SER A 503 -20.65 6.42 -7.71
C SER A 503 -21.27 5.23 -8.42
N GLU A 504 -20.57 4.71 -9.43
CA GLU A 504 -20.99 3.55 -10.23
C GLU A 504 -21.12 2.27 -9.38
N LEU A 505 -20.21 2.10 -8.43
CA LEU A 505 -20.18 0.95 -7.53
C LEU A 505 -20.48 1.37 -6.10
N GLN A 506 -21.27 0.54 -5.44
CA GLN A 506 -21.76 0.79 -4.09
C GLN A 506 -21.77 -0.50 -3.27
N VAL A 507 -21.80 -0.32 -1.97
CA VAL A 507 -21.94 -1.41 -1.00
C VAL A 507 -23.20 -1.20 -0.18
N LEU A 508 -23.76 -2.31 0.30
CA LEU A 508 -24.84 -2.36 1.25
C LEU A 508 -24.31 -2.86 2.59
N LEU A 509 -24.37 -2.01 3.61
CA LEU A 509 -24.06 -2.38 5.00
C LEU A 509 -25.34 -2.93 5.64
N LEU A 510 -25.23 -4.13 6.22
CA LEU A 510 -26.29 -4.79 6.98
C LEU A 510 -25.86 -4.85 8.45
N PRO A 511 -26.30 -3.90 9.29
CA PRO A 511 -25.87 -3.83 10.69
C PRO A 511 -26.35 -5.01 11.55
N ASP A 512 -27.46 -5.65 11.20
CA ASP A 512 -27.96 -6.82 11.93
C ASP A 512 -27.13 -8.10 11.68
N ASP A 513 -26.43 -8.15 10.54
CA ASP A 513 -25.61 -9.30 10.12
C ASP A 513 -24.10 -9.03 10.25
N ASP A 514 -23.70 -7.86 10.75
CA ASP A 514 -22.32 -7.36 10.76
C ASP A 514 -21.62 -7.55 9.39
N THR A 515 -22.35 -7.33 8.29
CA THR A 515 -21.93 -7.70 6.93
C THR A 515 -21.96 -6.53 5.95
N ILE A 516 -20.94 -6.44 5.09
CA ILE A 516 -20.94 -5.60 3.88
C ILE A 516 -21.22 -6.49 2.67
N ILE A 517 -22.24 -6.14 1.89
CA ILE A 517 -22.52 -6.75 0.58
C ILE A 517 -22.02 -5.80 -0.51
N ILE A 518 -21.08 -6.26 -1.33
CA ILE A 518 -20.72 -5.60 -2.59
C ILE A 518 -21.89 -5.80 -3.56
N LEU A 519 -22.44 -4.70 -4.07
CA LEU A 519 -23.54 -4.72 -5.04
C LEU A 519 -22.98 -4.75 -6.48
N PRO A 520 -23.75 -5.27 -7.46
CA PRO A 520 -23.41 -5.10 -8.87
C PRO A 520 -23.54 -3.62 -9.28
N PRO A 521 -23.04 -3.23 -10.46
CA PRO A 521 -23.22 -1.87 -11.01
C PRO A 521 -24.68 -1.66 -11.44
N ILE A 522 -25.56 -1.52 -10.47
CA ILE A 522 -26.93 -1.05 -10.63
C ILE A 522 -26.92 0.46 -10.91
N ALA A 523 -28.10 1.10 -10.91
CA ALA A 523 -28.20 2.56 -11.06
C ALA A 523 -27.18 3.30 -10.17
N PRO A 524 -26.36 4.21 -10.75
CA PRO A 524 -25.31 4.90 -10.01
C PRO A 524 -25.86 5.60 -8.77
N LEU A 525 -25.15 5.47 -7.66
CA LEU A 525 -25.54 6.10 -6.42
C LEU A 525 -25.31 7.61 -6.54
N GLN A 526 -26.38 8.40 -6.52
CA GLN A 526 -26.29 9.86 -6.60
C GLN A 526 -26.09 10.47 -5.21
N LYS A 527 -25.19 11.45 -5.09
CA LYS A 527 -25.00 12.23 -3.87
C LYS A 527 -26.27 13.03 -3.56
N PRO A 528 -26.98 12.75 -2.44
CA PRO A 528 -28.27 13.38 -2.17
C PRO A 528 -28.09 14.77 -1.55
N ARG A 529 -27.69 15.78 -2.35
CA ARG A 529 -27.43 17.16 -1.86
C ARG A 529 -28.63 17.82 -1.19
N ASN A 530 -29.84 17.42 -1.58
CA ASN A 530 -31.10 17.88 -0.98
C ASN A 530 -31.55 17.03 0.22
N GLY A 531 -30.79 15.98 0.56
CA GLY A 531 -31.02 15.11 1.70
C GLY A 531 -30.59 15.73 3.04
N THR A 532 -30.60 14.91 4.08
CA THR A 532 -30.21 15.31 5.44
C THR A 532 -28.70 15.39 5.56
N ARG A 533 -28.20 16.49 6.14
CA ARG A 533 -26.76 16.74 6.34
C ARG A 533 -26.31 16.20 7.70
N ILE A 534 -25.26 15.40 7.70
CA ILE A 534 -24.61 14.94 8.93
C ILE A 534 -23.42 15.84 9.22
N TYR A 535 -23.37 16.37 10.43
CA TYR A 535 -22.31 17.27 10.89
C TYR A 535 -21.41 16.57 11.91
N ASN A 536 -20.10 16.85 11.87
CA ASN A 536 -19.19 16.50 12.97
C ASN A 536 -19.12 17.62 14.03
N ASP A 537 -18.36 17.37 15.11
CA ASP A 537 -18.17 18.31 16.23
C ASP A 537 -17.55 19.66 15.82
N ARG A 538 -16.93 19.73 14.62
CA ARG A 538 -16.35 20.95 14.04
C ARG A 538 -17.33 21.73 13.18
N GLY A 539 -18.56 21.23 13.00
CA GLY A 539 -19.57 21.82 12.12
C GLY A 539 -19.35 21.55 10.64
N TRP A 540 -18.47 20.62 10.26
CA TRP A 540 -18.31 20.20 8.87
C TRP A 540 -19.41 19.23 8.47
N ILE A 541 -19.92 19.36 7.25
CA ILE A 541 -20.80 18.36 6.66
C ILE A 541 -19.91 17.18 6.26
N ILE A 542 -20.07 16.03 6.93
CA ILE A 542 -19.28 14.82 6.69
C ILE A 542 -19.99 13.81 5.80
N ALA A 543 -21.33 13.87 5.72
CA ALA A 543 -22.12 13.04 4.82
C ALA A 543 -23.48 13.68 4.50
N TYR A 544 -24.05 13.28 3.37
CA TYR A 544 -25.47 13.46 3.04
C TYR A 544 -26.20 12.13 3.17
N THR A 545 -27.44 12.17 3.65
CA THR A 545 -28.29 11.00 3.83
C THR A 545 -29.66 11.19 3.19
N ALA A 546 -30.23 10.12 2.66
CA ALA A 546 -31.58 10.12 2.10
C ALA A 546 -32.21 8.73 2.24
N PRO A 547 -33.53 8.61 2.45
CA PRO A 547 -34.19 7.31 2.45
C PRO A 547 -34.07 6.65 1.07
N ARG A 548 -33.91 5.32 1.05
CA ARG A 548 -33.96 4.50 -0.16
C ARG A 548 -35.06 3.44 0.02
N PRO A 549 -36.11 3.44 -0.82
CA PRO A 549 -37.14 2.42 -0.75
C PRO A 549 -36.57 1.06 -1.18
N ALA A 550 -37.23 -0.01 -0.74
CA ALA A 550 -36.95 -1.35 -1.25
C ALA A 550 -37.24 -1.42 -2.76
N GLU A 551 -36.39 -2.10 -3.50
CA GLU A 551 -36.53 -2.29 -4.94
C GLU A 551 -36.01 -3.67 -5.36
N PRO A 552 -36.57 -4.31 -6.40
CA PRO A 552 -36.01 -5.56 -6.92
C PRO A 552 -34.61 -5.31 -7.48
N LEU A 553 -33.72 -6.29 -7.31
CA LEU A 553 -32.44 -6.25 -8.03
C LEU A 553 -32.74 -6.42 -9.54
N PRO A 554 -32.08 -5.67 -10.44
CA PRO A 554 -32.30 -5.84 -11.87
C PRO A 554 -32.12 -7.29 -12.32
N ASP A 555 -33.05 -7.79 -13.16
CA ASP A 555 -33.08 -9.19 -13.61
C ASP A 555 -31.76 -9.64 -14.23
N GLU A 556 -31.04 -8.74 -14.90
CA GLU A 556 -29.71 -9.01 -15.48
C GLU A 556 -28.64 -9.38 -14.44
N PHE A 557 -28.80 -9.03 -13.16
CA PHE A 557 -27.86 -9.42 -12.10
C PHE A 557 -28.33 -10.62 -11.28
N ILE A 558 -29.62 -10.96 -11.37
CA ILE A 558 -30.20 -12.20 -10.83
C ILE A 558 -29.95 -13.35 -11.83
N HIS A 559 -30.21 -13.07 -13.11
CA HIS A 559 -30.09 -13.97 -14.25
C HIS A 559 -29.06 -13.40 -15.23
N MET A 560 -27.79 -13.40 -14.82
CA MET A 560 -26.72 -12.89 -15.66
C MET A 560 -26.62 -13.63 -16.99
N ASN A 561 -26.68 -12.83 -18.06
CA ASN A 561 -26.36 -13.25 -19.41
C ASN A 561 -24.85 -13.44 -19.52
N ILE A 562 -24.39 -14.66 -19.26
CA ILE A 562 -22.98 -15.01 -19.29
C ILE A 562 -22.62 -15.64 -20.64
N ALA A 563 -21.35 -15.51 -21.02
CA ALA A 563 -20.82 -16.16 -22.21
C ALA A 563 -21.01 -17.69 -22.15
N GLN A 564 -21.21 -18.32 -23.31
CA GLN A 564 -21.23 -19.78 -23.45
C GLN A 564 -19.87 -20.37 -23.09
N PHE A 565 -18.80 -19.73 -23.55
CA PHE A 565 -17.44 -20.09 -23.15
C PHE A 565 -16.94 -19.17 -22.04
N ILE A 566 -16.55 -19.76 -20.90
CA ILE A 566 -16.11 -19.03 -19.72
C ILE A 566 -14.60 -19.26 -19.49
N PRO A 567 -13.72 -18.29 -19.80
CA PRO A 567 -12.29 -18.41 -19.52
C PRO A 567 -12.03 -18.58 -18.02
N THR A 568 -11.23 -19.59 -17.68
CA THR A 568 -10.89 -19.89 -16.27
C THR A 568 -9.41 -19.65 -16.01
N PHE A 569 -9.11 -18.77 -15.06
CA PHE A 569 -7.77 -18.39 -14.62
C PHE A 569 -7.39 -19.17 -13.36
N SER A 570 -6.17 -19.71 -13.33
CA SER A 570 -5.65 -20.56 -12.25
C SER A 570 -6.53 -21.76 -11.89
N GLY A 571 -7.51 -22.13 -12.72
CA GLY A 571 -8.51 -23.14 -12.41
C GLY A 571 -9.56 -22.73 -11.35
N ALA A 572 -9.58 -21.47 -10.92
CA ALA A 572 -10.36 -21.04 -9.74
C ALA A 572 -11.23 -19.81 -9.96
N VAL A 573 -10.85 -18.91 -10.87
CA VAL A 573 -11.58 -17.66 -11.13
C VAL A 573 -11.97 -17.61 -12.60
N GLN A 574 -13.22 -17.28 -12.86
CA GLN A 574 -13.84 -17.21 -14.17
C GLN A 574 -14.16 -15.77 -14.54
N LEU A 575 -13.82 -15.34 -15.75
CA LEU A 575 -14.33 -14.08 -16.29
C LEU A 575 -15.64 -14.37 -17.04
N ILE A 576 -16.76 -13.88 -16.53
CA ILE A 576 -18.10 -14.26 -17.03
C ILE A 576 -18.75 -13.19 -17.92
N ASN A 577 -17.97 -12.19 -18.34
CA ASN A 577 -18.41 -11.14 -19.24
C ASN A 577 -18.89 -11.71 -20.58
N LYS A 578 -20.03 -11.20 -21.08
CA LYS A 578 -20.43 -11.40 -22.47
C LYS A 578 -19.65 -10.45 -23.40
N PRO A 579 -19.17 -10.90 -24.57
CA PRO A 579 -18.56 -10.04 -25.56
C PRO A 579 -19.51 -8.93 -26.05
N TYR A 580 -18.97 -7.74 -26.27
CA TYR A 580 -19.68 -6.61 -26.86
C TYR A 580 -18.74 -5.73 -27.67
N ALA A 581 -19.30 -4.84 -28.50
CA ALA A 581 -18.57 -3.90 -29.32
C ALA A 581 -18.53 -2.50 -28.67
N ILE A 582 -17.37 -1.85 -28.72
CA ILE A 582 -17.15 -0.48 -28.23
C ILE A 582 -16.86 0.42 -29.43
N ALA A 583 -17.71 1.43 -29.64
CA ALA A 583 -17.44 2.49 -30.60
C ALA A 583 -16.47 3.51 -29.99
N LEU A 584 -15.30 3.69 -30.60
CA LEU A 584 -14.24 4.57 -30.08
C LEU A 584 -14.41 6.04 -30.49
N ASP A 585 -15.24 6.33 -31.49
CA ASP A 585 -15.52 7.71 -31.93
C ASP A 585 -16.32 8.50 -30.90
N ASP A 586 -17.22 7.82 -30.17
CA ASP A 586 -17.96 8.36 -29.02
C ASP A 586 -17.05 8.68 -27.83
N VAL A 587 -15.84 8.09 -27.79
CA VAL A 587 -14.84 8.25 -26.72
C VAL A 587 -13.94 9.48 -26.93
N SER A 588 -14.04 10.15 -28.08
CA SER A 588 -13.20 11.30 -28.46
C SER A 588 -13.29 12.51 -27.51
N THR A 589 -14.31 12.57 -26.65
CA THR A 589 -14.48 13.63 -25.65
C THR A 589 -13.78 13.36 -24.31
N THR A 590 -13.49 12.10 -23.96
CA THR A 590 -12.97 11.69 -22.63
C THR A 590 -11.60 11.02 -22.66
N GLN A 591 -11.08 10.66 -23.85
CA GLN A 591 -9.83 9.89 -24.02
C GLN A 591 -9.74 8.63 -23.12
N SER A 592 -10.88 8.04 -22.73
CA SER A 592 -10.91 6.88 -21.83
C SER A 592 -12.11 5.98 -22.07
N VAL A 593 -11.88 4.66 -21.96
CA VAL A 593 -12.93 3.63 -22.10
C VAL A 593 -13.20 3.01 -20.73
N PRO A 594 -14.39 3.21 -20.13
CA PRO A 594 -14.79 2.46 -18.95
C PRO A 594 -15.10 1.00 -19.33
N LEU A 595 -14.65 0.07 -18.49
CA LEU A 595 -14.81 -1.37 -18.71
C LEU A 595 -15.12 -2.04 -17.37
N MET A 596 -16.25 -2.74 -17.29
CA MET A 596 -16.62 -3.51 -16.10
C MET A 596 -16.35 -4.99 -16.35
N LEU A 597 -15.54 -5.61 -15.49
CA LEU A 597 -15.26 -7.03 -15.48
C LEU A 597 -16.03 -7.72 -14.34
N TYR A 598 -16.40 -8.98 -14.55
CA TYR A 598 -17.09 -9.80 -13.55
C TYR A 598 -16.32 -11.09 -13.32
N TRP A 599 -15.73 -11.20 -12.12
CA TRP A 599 -14.94 -12.35 -11.71
C TRP A 599 -15.78 -13.30 -10.85
N ARG A 600 -16.15 -14.47 -11.38
CA ARG A 600 -16.84 -15.53 -10.64
C ARG A 600 -15.83 -16.49 -10.01
N VAL A 601 -15.99 -16.79 -8.74
CA VAL A 601 -15.10 -17.73 -8.02
C VAL A 601 -15.73 -19.12 -8.01
N VAL A 602 -15.02 -20.10 -8.57
CA VAL A 602 -15.48 -21.49 -8.74
C VAL A 602 -14.66 -22.51 -7.94
N ALA A 603 -13.47 -22.14 -7.49
CA ALA A 603 -12.66 -22.93 -6.57
C ALA A 603 -11.85 -22.02 -5.63
N ASP A 604 -11.38 -22.58 -4.52
CA ASP A 604 -10.52 -21.86 -3.58
C ASP A 604 -9.15 -21.56 -4.21
N ALA A 605 -8.79 -20.28 -4.26
CA ALA A 605 -7.46 -19.82 -4.66
C ALA A 605 -7.07 -18.55 -3.88
N PRO A 606 -6.75 -18.67 -2.58
CA PRO A 606 -6.40 -17.52 -1.76
C PRO A 606 -5.09 -16.90 -2.25
N ALA A 607 -5.21 -15.81 -3.01
CA ALA A 607 -4.10 -15.04 -3.58
C ALA A 607 -4.53 -13.59 -3.78
N ASP A 608 -3.57 -12.67 -3.93
CA ASP A 608 -3.82 -11.26 -4.23
C ASP A 608 -3.76 -11.03 -5.74
N PHE A 609 -4.90 -11.21 -6.41
CA PHE A 609 -5.05 -11.03 -7.84
C PHE A 609 -5.03 -9.55 -8.21
N PHE A 610 -4.14 -9.22 -9.13
CA PHE A 610 -4.18 -7.98 -9.88
C PHE A 610 -4.87 -8.25 -11.20
N SER A 611 -5.88 -7.44 -11.51
CA SER A 611 -6.59 -7.48 -12.78
C SER A 611 -5.90 -6.59 -13.79
N VAL A 612 -5.86 -7.04 -15.04
CA VAL A 612 -5.32 -6.30 -16.18
C VAL A 612 -6.38 -6.26 -17.27
N ALA A 613 -6.61 -5.07 -17.82
CA ALA A 613 -7.41 -4.87 -19.01
C ALA A 613 -6.70 -3.93 -20.00
N MET A 614 -6.86 -4.17 -21.30
CA MET A 614 -6.23 -3.37 -22.35
C MET A 614 -6.97 -3.52 -23.69
N LEU A 615 -6.71 -2.60 -24.62
CA LEU A 615 -6.98 -2.83 -26.04
C LEU A 615 -5.81 -3.61 -26.67
N VAL A 616 -6.11 -4.54 -27.57
CA VAL A 616 -5.10 -5.40 -28.21
C VAL A 616 -5.26 -5.31 -29.73
N ASP A 617 -4.17 -4.98 -30.44
CA ASP A 617 -4.15 -4.98 -31.91
C ASP A 617 -3.90 -6.39 -32.48
N ASP A 618 -3.94 -6.52 -33.81
CA ASP A 618 -3.70 -7.81 -34.51
C ASP A 618 -2.28 -8.36 -34.34
N ASN A 619 -1.33 -7.54 -33.88
CA ASN A 619 0.04 -7.95 -33.56
C ASN A 619 0.22 -8.29 -32.06
N PHE A 620 -0.88 -8.33 -31.30
CA PHE A 620 -0.91 -8.54 -29.86
C PHE A 620 -0.22 -7.45 -29.03
N ASN A 621 -0.12 -6.23 -29.57
CA ASN A 621 0.35 -5.08 -28.79
C ASN A 621 -0.79 -4.53 -27.92
N GLY A 622 -0.52 -4.34 -26.63
CA GLY A 622 -1.44 -3.72 -25.69
C GLY A 622 -1.42 -2.19 -25.74
N LEU A 623 -2.60 -1.57 -25.78
CA LEU A 623 -2.82 -0.13 -25.69
C LEU A 623 -3.84 0.19 -24.60
N GLY A 624 -3.73 1.38 -24.00
CA GLY A 624 -4.65 1.83 -22.95
C GLY A 624 -4.73 0.89 -21.75
N VAL A 625 -3.59 0.36 -21.32
CA VAL A 625 -3.52 -0.64 -20.25
C VAL A 625 -4.00 -0.05 -18.92
N SER A 626 -4.90 -0.77 -18.26
CA SER A 626 -5.34 -0.54 -16.90
C SER A 626 -5.04 -1.78 -16.08
N GLU A 627 -4.23 -1.65 -15.02
CA GLU A 627 -3.95 -2.73 -14.08
C GLU A 627 -4.11 -2.25 -12.63
N HIS A 628 -4.69 -3.08 -11.76
CA HIS A 628 -4.80 -2.75 -10.34
C HIS A 628 -5.08 -3.98 -9.46
N TYR A 629 -4.85 -3.83 -8.15
CA TYR A 629 -5.22 -4.83 -7.15
C TYR A 629 -6.73 -4.77 -6.91
N ILE A 630 -7.45 -5.86 -7.14
CA ILE A 630 -8.92 -5.89 -7.03
C ILE A 630 -9.36 -5.73 -5.57
N LEU A 631 -10.16 -4.69 -5.29
CA LEU A 631 -10.76 -4.37 -3.98
C LEU A 631 -9.82 -4.60 -2.78
N PRO A 632 -8.62 -4.00 -2.77
CA PRO A 632 -7.49 -4.46 -1.94
C PRO A 632 -7.71 -4.25 -0.44
N TYR A 633 -8.63 -3.35 -0.08
CA TYR A 633 -8.96 -3.03 1.29
C TYR A 633 -10.35 -3.53 1.66
N LEU A 634 -11.35 -3.40 0.77
CA LEU A 634 -12.71 -3.84 1.09
C LEU A 634 -12.84 -5.38 1.10
N TYR A 635 -12.45 -6.05 0.02
CA TYR A 635 -12.61 -7.50 -0.11
C TYR A 635 -11.50 -8.07 -1.01
N PRO A 636 -10.25 -8.08 -0.51
CA PRO A 636 -9.12 -8.56 -1.28
C PRO A 636 -9.34 -10.00 -1.71
N SER A 637 -8.83 -10.38 -2.89
CA SER A 637 -9.07 -11.69 -3.48
C SER A 637 -8.59 -12.89 -2.66
N ALA A 638 -7.67 -12.67 -1.72
CA ALA A 638 -7.28 -13.70 -0.75
C ALA A 638 -8.44 -14.13 0.17
N ARG A 639 -9.52 -13.33 0.25
CA ARG A 639 -10.73 -13.60 1.04
C ARG A 639 -11.91 -14.09 0.19
N TRP A 640 -11.81 -14.09 -1.13
CA TRP A 640 -12.93 -14.51 -1.97
C TRP A 640 -13.34 -15.96 -1.66
N GLN A 641 -14.63 -16.23 -1.80
CA GLN A 641 -15.23 -17.53 -1.53
C GLN A 641 -15.93 -18.03 -2.79
N VAL A 642 -16.02 -19.35 -2.94
CA VAL A 642 -16.78 -19.98 -4.03
C VAL A 642 -18.21 -19.43 -4.05
N GLY A 643 -18.67 -19.06 -5.25
CA GLY A 643 -19.96 -18.41 -5.47
C GLY A 643 -19.93 -16.89 -5.45
N ASP A 644 -18.82 -16.26 -5.03
CA ASP A 644 -18.66 -14.81 -5.19
C ASP A 644 -18.60 -14.40 -6.66
N ILE A 645 -19.18 -13.23 -6.95
CA ILE A 645 -19.05 -12.54 -8.24
C ILE A 645 -18.59 -11.12 -7.97
N ILE A 646 -17.38 -10.79 -8.40
CA ILE A 646 -16.69 -9.56 -8.04
C ILE A 646 -16.77 -8.59 -9.23
N PRO A 647 -17.40 -7.41 -9.06
CA PRO A 647 -17.38 -6.37 -10.06
C PRO A 647 -16.05 -5.63 -9.99
N ASP A 648 -15.42 -5.44 -11.14
CA ASP A 648 -14.07 -4.91 -11.26
C ASP A 648 -14.03 -3.84 -12.35
N SER A 649 -13.87 -2.58 -11.94
CA SER A 649 -13.99 -1.42 -12.82
C SER A 649 -12.61 -0.98 -13.32
N HIS A 650 -12.45 -0.98 -14.63
CA HIS A 650 -11.29 -0.47 -15.34
C HIS A 650 -11.62 0.81 -16.10
N THR A 651 -10.63 1.71 -16.17
CA THR A 651 -10.64 2.87 -17.06
C THR A 651 -9.42 2.78 -17.97
N LEU A 652 -9.63 2.47 -19.24
CA LEU A 652 -8.56 2.35 -20.24
C LEU A 652 -8.23 3.74 -20.78
N MET A 653 -7.09 4.31 -20.39
CA MET A 653 -6.66 5.63 -20.85
C MET A 653 -6.07 5.53 -22.27
N LEU A 654 -6.76 6.10 -23.26
CA LEU A 654 -6.35 5.99 -24.67
C LEU A 654 -5.22 6.97 -25.00
N PRO A 655 -4.24 6.58 -25.85
CA PRO A 655 -3.23 7.50 -26.34
C PRO A 655 -3.85 8.57 -27.25
N ALA A 656 -3.21 9.74 -27.33
CA ALA A 656 -3.69 10.86 -28.16
C ALA A 656 -3.79 10.53 -29.66
N TYR A 657 -2.98 9.59 -30.14
CA TYR A 657 -3.09 9.01 -31.47
C TYR A 657 -3.42 7.53 -31.36
N LEU A 658 -4.61 7.17 -31.81
CA LEU A 658 -5.06 5.79 -31.91
C LEU A 658 -5.20 5.44 -33.40
N PRO A 659 -4.45 4.45 -33.92
CA PRO A 659 -4.66 3.95 -35.28
C PRO A 659 -6.13 3.57 -35.52
N ASN A 660 -6.65 3.92 -36.70
CA ASN A 660 -8.00 3.54 -37.10
C ASN A 660 -8.03 2.07 -37.57
N ILE A 661 -7.98 1.16 -36.59
CA ILE A 661 -8.07 -0.29 -36.76
C ILE A 661 -9.09 -0.84 -35.75
N THR A 662 -9.44 -2.11 -35.91
CA THR A 662 -10.25 -2.82 -34.93
C THR A 662 -9.34 -3.47 -33.88
N TYR A 663 -9.65 -3.25 -32.61
CA TYR A 663 -8.97 -3.83 -31.47
C TYR A 663 -9.83 -4.91 -30.82
N ARG A 664 -9.19 -5.85 -30.12
CA ARG A 664 -9.85 -6.75 -29.15
C ARG A 664 -9.68 -6.20 -27.74
N LEU A 665 -10.57 -6.57 -26.81
CA LEU A 665 -10.33 -6.40 -25.38
C LEU A 665 -9.43 -7.53 -24.89
N GLY A 666 -8.35 -7.18 -24.22
CA GLY A 666 -7.44 -8.11 -23.56
C GLY A 666 -7.65 -8.06 -22.05
N THR A 667 -7.87 -9.19 -21.41
CA THR A 667 -8.06 -9.30 -19.96
C THR A 667 -7.23 -10.43 -19.36
N GLY A 668 -6.65 -10.20 -18.17
CA GLY A 668 -5.92 -11.23 -17.46
C GLY A 668 -5.74 -10.93 -15.98
N ILE A 669 -5.21 -11.89 -15.23
CA ILE A 669 -4.82 -11.68 -13.82
C ILE A 669 -3.41 -12.17 -13.56
N TYR A 670 -2.72 -11.51 -12.63
CA TYR A 670 -1.43 -11.96 -12.09
C TYR A 670 -1.41 -11.90 -10.56
N VAL A 671 -0.41 -12.54 -9.95
CA VAL A 671 -0.21 -12.55 -8.49
C VAL A 671 1.19 -12.01 -8.17
N PRO A 672 1.30 -10.85 -7.49
CA PRO A 672 2.58 -10.32 -7.04
C PRO A 672 3.36 -11.32 -6.18
N PRO A 673 4.71 -11.24 -6.17
CA PRO A 673 5.52 -10.21 -6.83
C PRO A 673 5.76 -10.46 -8.32
N SER A 674 5.32 -11.61 -8.86
CA SER A 674 5.36 -11.84 -10.31
C SER A 674 4.33 -10.97 -11.02
N ARG A 675 4.68 -10.50 -12.21
CA ARG A 675 3.75 -9.82 -13.14
C ARG A 675 3.37 -10.71 -14.32
N ASP A 676 3.79 -11.98 -14.29
CA ASP A 676 3.37 -12.96 -15.29
C ASP A 676 1.89 -13.28 -15.09
N LEU A 677 1.13 -13.25 -16.18
CA LEU A 677 -0.28 -13.66 -16.15
C LEU A 677 -0.39 -15.14 -15.76
N VAL A 678 -1.30 -15.44 -14.84
CA VAL A 678 -1.55 -16.81 -14.38
C VAL A 678 -2.07 -17.68 -15.51
N SER A 679 -2.01 -19.01 -15.35
CA SER A 679 -2.49 -19.94 -16.37
C SER A 679 -3.95 -19.68 -16.75
N LEU A 680 -4.23 -19.63 -18.05
CA LEU A 680 -5.56 -19.44 -18.62
C LEU A 680 -6.05 -20.73 -19.31
N GLN A 681 -7.27 -21.16 -18.99
CA GLN A 681 -7.99 -22.20 -19.71
C GLN A 681 -9.02 -21.53 -20.63
N ALA A 682 -8.71 -21.49 -21.93
CA ALA A 682 -9.51 -20.85 -22.97
C ALA A 682 -9.22 -21.42 -24.38
N PRO A 683 -10.12 -21.28 -25.37
CA PRO A 683 -9.85 -21.60 -26.77
C PRO A 683 -8.60 -20.89 -27.28
N ILE A 684 -7.78 -21.59 -28.06
CA ILE A 684 -6.45 -21.11 -28.47
C ILE A 684 -6.51 -19.86 -29.35
N ARG A 685 -7.61 -19.64 -30.07
CA ARG A 685 -7.81 -18.46 -30.95
C ARG A 685 -8.36 -17.23 -30.23
N ASN A 686 -8.65 -17.36 -28.95
CA ASN A 686 -9.14 -16.29 -28.09
C ASN A 686 -8.18 -16.00 -26.93
N HIS A 687 -6.92 -16.42 -27.02
CA HIS A 687 -5.91 -15.99 -26.06
C HIS A 687 -4.51 -15.85 -26.66
N ALA A 688 -3.67 -15.07 -26.01
CA ALA A 688 -2.24 -15.00 -26.29
C ALA A 688 -1.49 -14.79 -24.97
N ASN A 689 -0.47 -15.62 -24.67
CA ASN A 689 0.33 -15.53 -23.44
C ASN A 689 -0.51 -15.42 -22.15
N ASN A 690 -1.53 -16.28 -22.00
CA ASN A 690 -2.53 -16.24 -20.91
C ASN A 690 -3.40 -14.97 -20.82
N LEU A 691 -3.35 -14.08 -21.79
CA LEU A 691 -4.28 -12.97 -21.94
C LEU A 691 -5.53 -13.44 -22.69
N TRP A 692 -6.71 -13.28 -22.09
CA TRP A 692 -7.99 -13.57 -22.71
C TRP A 692 -8.39 -12.44 -23.67
N LEU A 693 -8.76 -12.79 -24.91
CA LEU A 693 -9.12 -11.87 -25.97
C LEU A 693 -10.61 -12.00 -26.30
N TRP A 694 -11.35 -10.91 -26.11
CA TRP A 694 -12.81 -10.88 -26.22
C TRP A 694 -13.31 -9.51 -26.66
N GLY A 695 -14.59 -9.45 -27.06
CA GLY A 695 -15.21 -8.22 -27.55
C GLY A 695 -14.47 -7.59 -28.73
N MET A 696 -14.86 -6.35 -29.05
CA MET A 696 -14.14 -5.53 -30.01
C MET A 696 -14.24 -4.05 -29.65
N ALA A 697 -13.26 -3.26 -30.08
CA ALA A 697 -13.29 -1.81 -29.99
C ALA A 697 -12.79 -1.21 -31.30
N THR A 698 -13.55 -0.32 -31.93
CA THR A 698 -13.18 0.29 -33.22
C THR A 698 -13.74 1.69 -33.36
N ALA A 699 -13.01 2.56 -34.06
CA ALA A 699 -13.50 3.86 -34.50
C ALA A 699 -14.55 3.68 -35.62
N ASN A 700 -14.22 2.86 -36.61
CA ASN A 700 -15.13 2.55 -37.70
C ASN A 700 -15.95 1.29 -37.36
N MET A 701 -17.14 1.47 -36.79
CA MET A 701 -18.07 0.36 -36.60
C MET A 701 -18.42 -0.29 -37.96
N PRO A 702 -18.37 -1.63 -38.08
CA PRO A 702 -18.81 -2.33 -39.27
C PRO A 702 -20.23 -1.91 -39.66
N THR A 703 -20.44 -1.61 -40.95
CA THR A 703 -21.76 -1.28 -41.49
C THR A 703 -22.29 -2.44 -42.32
N SER A 704 -23.61 -2.58 -42.35
CA SER A 704 -24.26 -3.64 -43.13
C SER A 704 -23.97 -3.47 -44.62
N VAL A 705 -23.49 -4.53 -45.27
CA VAL A 705 -23.30 -4.56 -46.72
C VAL A 705 -24.66 -4.72 -47.42
N ALA A 706 -24.82 -4.12 -48.60
CA ALA A 706 -26.01 -4.31 -49.42
C ALA A 706 -26.06 -5.73 -50.00
N ILE A 707 -27.23 -6.37 -49.93
CA ILE A 707 -27.48 -7.67 -50.57
C ILE A 707 -27.61 -7.45 -52.08
N PRO A 708 -26.82 -8.11 -52.93
CA PRO A 708 -26.98 -8.01 -54.37
C PRO A 708 -28.22 -8.77 -54.87
N ASP A 709 -28.89 -8.25 -55.89
CA ASP A 709 -30.02 -8.93 -56.55
C ASP A 709 -29.64 -10.31 -57.12
N SER A 710 -28.36 -10.52 -57.42
CA SER A 710 -27.82 -11.78 -57.93
C SER A 710 -27.56 -12.83 -56.84
N MET A 711 -27.79 -12.51 -55.57
CA MET A 711 -27.55 -13.44 -54.46
C MET A 711 -28.54 -14.61 -54.50
N ILE A 712 -28.02 -15.83 -54.40
CA ILE A 712 -28.83 -17.00 -54.14
C ILE A 712 -29.18 -17.00 -52.65
N HIS A 713 -30.45 -16.74 -52.35
CA HIS A 713 -30.94 -16.68 -50.99
C HIS A 713 -30.91 -18.05 -50.30
N LEU A 714 -30.39 -18.07 -49.08
CA LEU A 714 -30.40 -19.19 -48.17
C LEU A 714 -30.85 -18.72 -46.78
N SER A 715 -31.28 -19.65 -45.95
CA SER A 715 -31.44 -19.38 -44.52
C SER A 715 -30.96 -20.60 -43.76
N ALA A 716 -29.67 -20.58 -43.46
CA ALA A 716 -29.03 -21.62 -42.67
C ALA A 716 -28.50 -20.99 -41.38
N LYS A 717 -28.99 -21.46 -40.24
CA LYS A 717 -28.52 -21.04 -38.91
C LYS A 717 -27.37 -21.95 -38.48
N LEU A 718 -26.24 -21.38 -38.08
CA LEU A 718 -25.05 -22.07 -37.57
C LEU A 718 -24.83 -21.68 -36.11
N GLY A 719 -24.86 -22.67 -35.21
CA GLY A 719 -24.87 -22.41 -33.78
C GLY A 719 -26.07 -21.55 -33.36
N ASP A 720 -25.89 -20.70 -32.36
CA ASP A 720 -26.98 -19.91 -31.79
C ASP A 720 -27.15 -18.54 -32.42
N ASP A 721 -26.05 -17.91 -32.85
CA ASP A 721 -26.04 -16.48 -33.20
C ASP A 721 -25.71 -16.16 -34.66
N ILE A 722 -25.33 -17.14 -35.49
CA ILE A 722 -24.85 -16.89 -36.86
C ILE A 722 -25.83 -17.47 -37.88
N THR A 723 -26.18 -16.69 -38.91
CA THR A 723 -27.01 -17.12 -40.03
C THR A 723 -26.32 -16.82 -41.36
N LEU A 724 -26.26 -17.81 -42.25
CA LEU A 724 -25.91 -17.60 -43.66
C LEU A 724 -27.19 -17.23 -44.43
N LEU A 725 -27.23 -16.00 -44.94
CA LEU A 725 -28.36 -15.42 -45.69
C LEU A 725 -28.36 -15.78 -47.18
N GLY A 726 -27.21 -16.18 -47.70
CA GLY A 726 -27.08 -16.49 -49.11
C GLY A 726 -25.64 -16.41 -49.59
N TYR A 727 -25.48 -16.67 -50.89
CA TYR A 727 -24.17 -16.69 -51.54
C TYR A 727 -24.24 -16.28 -53.00
N ILE A 728 -23.09 -15.91 -53.55
CA ILE A 728 -22.85 -15.79 -54.99
C ILE A 728 -21.65 -16.66 -55.29
N SER A 729 -21.75 -17.50 -56.32
CA SER A 729 -20.66 -18.32 -56.80
C SER A 729 -20.39 -17.99 -58.26
N THR A 730 -19.13 -17.75 -58.58
CA THR A 730 -18.67 -17.42 -59.94
C THR A 730 -17.38 -18.16 -60.25
N SER A 731 -17.23 -18.61 -61.49
CA SER A 731 -16.04 -19.34 -61.96
C SER A 731 -15.32 -18.58 -63.07
N SER A 732 -13.99 -18.57 -63.04
CA SER A 732 -13.13 -18.09 -64.11
C SER A 732 -11.98 -19.07 -64.36
N GLU A 733 -12.01 -19.78 -65.50
CA GLU A 733 -11.05 -20.84 -65.86
C GLU A 733 -10.87 -21.90 -64.76
N THR A 734 -9.87 -21.70 -63.89
CA THR A 734 -9.49 -22.61 -62.79
C THR A 734 -9.75 -22.03 -61.40
N THR A 735 -10.25 -20.78 -61.30
CA THR A 735 -10.54 -20.12 -60.02
C THR A 735 -12.05 -19.98 -59.82
N TRP A 736 -12.54 -20.48 -58.69
CA TRP A 736 -13.91 -20.31 -58.21
C TRP A 736 -13.93 -19.30 -57.08
N ARG A 737 -14.72 -18.25 -57.24
CA ARG A 737 -14.95 -17.22 -56.22
C ARG A 737 -16.31 -17.43 -55.60
N ILE A 738 -16.32 -17.52 -54.27
CA ILE A 738 -17.52 -17.71 -53.45
C ILE A 738 -17.64 -16.52 -52.50
N ASP A 739 -18.68 -15.73 -52.71
CA ASP A 739 -19.09 -14.62 -51.86
C ASP A 739 -20.22 -15.09 -50.94
N LEU A 740 -20.01 -15.00 -49.62
CA LEU A 740 -20.95 -15.45 -48.59
C LEU A 740 -21.47 -14.24 -47.81
N TYR A 741 -22.79 -14.22 -47.58
CA TYR A 741 -23.49 -13.16 -46.86
C TYR A 741 -24.03 -13.71 -45.54
N TRP A 742 -23.52 -13.19 -44.43
CA TRP A 742 -23.84 -13.63 -43.08
C TRP A 742 -24.59 -12.55 -42.32
N GLN A 743 -25.33 -12.94 -41.29
CA GLN A 743 -25.90 -12.04 -40.30
C GLN A 743 -25.74 -12.68 -38.93
N THR A 744 -25.54 -11.83 -37.91
CA THR A 744 -25.48 -12.28 -36.53
C THR A 744 -26.55 -11.62 -35.66
N THR A 745 -27.04 -12.34 -34.65
CA THR A 745 -27.94 -11.79 -33.63
C THR A 745 -27.19 -11.23 -32.42
N ASP A 746 -25.92 -11.61 -32.27
CA ASP A 746 -25.02 -11.10 -31.23
C ASP A 746 -23.56 -11.21 -31.70
N LEU A 747 -22.64 -10.52 -31.02
CA LEU A 747 -21.21 -10.59 -31.30
C LEU A 747 -20.68 -12.01 -31.02
N PRO A 748 -20.10 -12.72 -32.02
CA PRO A 748 -19.62 -14.08 -31.81
C PRO A 748 -18.54 -14.17 -30.72
N GLU A 749 -18.71 -15.09 -29.77
CA GLU A 749 -17.79 -15.28 -28.64
C GLU A 749 -16.47 -15.92 -29.06
N GLU A 750 -16.52 -16.80 -30.05
CA GLU A 750 -15.38 -17.55 -30.54
C GLU A 750 -14.84 -16.98 -31.85
N ASN A 751 -13.53 -17.00 -32.00
CA ASN A 751 -12.86 -16.72 -33.28
C ASN A 751 -12.85 -17.99 -34.14
N LEU A 752 -13.94 -18.18 -34.90
CA LEU A 752 -14.24 -19.39 -35.66
C LEU A 752 -13.50 -19.42 -37.01
N LEU A 753 -13.31 -20.63 -37.52
CA LEU A 753 -12.79 -20.85 -38.87
C LEU A 753 -13.93 -21.23 -39.81
N LEU A 754 -13.87 -20.71 -41.03
CA LEU A 754 -14.74 -21.09 -42.13
C LEU A 754 -14.04 -22.16 -42.96
N PHE A 755 -14.81 -23.18 -43.35
CA PHE A 755 -14.40 -24.15 -44.36
C PHE A 755 -15.31 -24.04 -45.59
N ILE A 756 -14.71 -24.22 -46.75
CA ILE A 756 -15.41 -24.40 -48.03
C ILE A 756 -14.75 -25.56 -48.76
N HIS A 757 -15.48 -26.66 -48.92
CA HIS A 757 -14.99 -27.84 -49.63
C HIS A 757 -15.70 -27.95 -50.98
N ALA A 758 -14.96 -28.02 -52.06
CA ALA A 758 -15.47 -28.31 -53.40
C ALA A 758 -15.53 -29.82 -53.60
N LEU A 759 -16.71 -30.38 -53.88
CA LEU A 759 -16.91 -31.83 -54.02
C LEU A 759 -17.28 -32.22 -55.45
N HIS A 760 -16.73 -33.35 -55.92
CA HIS A 760 -17.14 -34.06 -57.13
C HIS A 760 -17.36 -35.53 -56.77
N ASP A 761 -18.60 -36.01 -56.88
CA ASP A 761 -19.01 -37.38 -56.49
C ASP A 761 -18.45 -37.82 -55.11
N ASP A 762 -18.71 -36.99 -54.09
CA ASP A 762 -18.26 -37.10 -52.70
C ASP A 762 -16.75 -36.94 -52.43
N ALA A 763 -15.91 -36.83 -53.46
CA ALA A 763 -14.50 -36.52 -53.31
C ALA A 763 -14.26 -35.01 -53.18
N ILE A 764 -13.48 -34.58 -52.18
CA ILE A 764 -13.02 -33.20 -52.06
C ILE A 764 -11.95 -32.97 -53.15
N ILE A 765 -12.29 -32.18 -54.17
CA ILE A 765 -11.39 -31.81 -55.28
C ILE A 765 -10.65 -30.49 -55.04
N GLY A 766 -11.06 -29.75 -54.02
CA GLY A 766 -10.37 -28.57 -53.50
C GLY A 766 -11.01 -28.08 -52.21
N GLN A 767 -10.27 -27.33 -51.41
CA GLN A 767 -10.76 -26.82 -50.14
C GLN A 767 -10.15 -25.46 -49.81
N TRP A 768 -10.88 -24.68 -49.04
CA TRP A 768 -10.43 -23.47 -48.40
C TRP A 768 -10.80 -23.55 -46.92
N ASP A 769 -9.81 -23.38 -46.04
CA ASP A 769 -9.97 -23.39 -44.59
C ASP A 769 -9.22 -22.21 -44.01
N GLY A 770 -9.92 -21.32 -43.32
CA GLY A 770 -9.28 -20.10 -42.86
C GLY A 770 -10.15 -19.19 -42.01
N ILE A 771 -9.51 -18.14 -41.50
CA ILE A 771 -10.22 -17.01 -40.90
C ILE A 771 -10.97 -16.34 -42.05
N PRO A 772 -12.30 -16.12 -41.95
CA PRO A 772 -13.01 -15.40 -43.00
C PRO A 772 -12.38 -14.02 -43.24
N THR A 773 -12.56 -13.43 -44.42
CA THR A 773 -11.95 -12.14 -44.79
C THR A 773 -12.15 -11.07 -43.72
N SER A 774 -13.32 -11.08 -43.06
CA SER A 774 -13.56 -10.41 -41.78
C SER A 774 -13.66 -11.48 -40.68
N PRO A 775 -12.77 -11.49 -39.66
CA PRO A 775 -12.82 -12.47 -38.58
C PRO A 775 -14.18 -12.49 -37.85
N THR A 776 -14.64 -13.64 -37.38
CA THR A 776 -15.99 -13.74 -36.79
C THR A 776 -16.20 -12.86 -35.56
N TRP A 777 -15.15 -12.58 -34.80
CA TRP A 777 -15.22 -11.71 -33.62
C TRP A 777 -15.44 -10.22 -33.96
N THR A 778 -15.44 -9.84 -35.24
CA THR A 778 -15.81 -8.47 -35.69
C THR A 778 -17.23 -8.37 -36.22
N TRP A 779 -18.00 -9.48 -36.18
CA TRP A 779 -19.34 -9.54 -36.75
C TRP A 779 -20.35 -8.93 -35.77
N VAL A 780 -20.69 -7.66 -35.97
CA VAL A 780 -21.62 -6.93 -35.11
C VAL A 780 -23.05 -7.37 -35.38
N ALA A 781 -23.85 -7.46 -34.31
CA ALA A 781 -25.26 -7.82 -34.36
C ALA A 781 -26.03 -6.96 -35.38
N ASP A 782 -26.99 -7.59 -36.05
CA ASP A 782 -27.90 -6.98 -37.03
C ASP A 782 -27.21 -6.37 -38.27
N THR A 783 -25.91 -6.61 -38.48
CA THR A 783 -25.20 -6.22 -39.71
C THR A 783 -25.07 -7.39 -40.68
N ILE A 784 -25.19 -7.10 -41.97
CA ILE A 784 -24.90 -8.09 -43.02
C ILE A 784 -23.40 -8.06 -43.30
N ILE A 785 -22.74 -9.18 -43.04
CA ILE A 785 -21.31 -9.39 -43.23
C ILE A 785 -21.08 -10.07 -44.58
N HIS A 786 -20.20 -9.50 -45.40
CA HIS A 786 -19.75 -10.09 -46.66
C HIS A 786 -18.35 -10.66 -46.51
N THR A 787 -18.16 -11.92 -46.90
CA THR A 787 -16.83 -12.57 -46.97
C THR A 787 -16.61 -13.17 -48.34
N THR A 788 -15.39 -13.06 -48.87
CA THR A 788 -15.02 -13.54 -50.21
C THR A 788 -13.91 -14.57 -50.10
N HIS A 789 -14.07 -15.69 -50.79
CA HIS A 789 -13.12 -16.79 -50.80
C HIS A 789 -12.87 -17.29 -52.21
N GLU A 790 -11.62 -17.64 -52.51
CA GLU A 790 -11.22 -18.15 -53.82
C GLU A 790 -10.63 -19.55 -53.68
N LEU A 791 -11.11 -20.49 -54.51
CA LEU A 791 -10.60 -21.84 -54.63
C LEU A 791 -10.03 -22.05 -56.03
N MET A 792 -8.80 -22.56 -56.11
CA MET A 792 -8.23 -23.03 -57.37
C MET A 792 -8.60 -24.51 -57.55
N LEU A 793 -9.41 -24.81 -58.56
CA LEU A 793 -9.93 -26.14 -58.86
C LEU A 793 -9.49 -26.59 -60.26
N ASN A 794 -9.11 -27.87 -60.38
CA ASN A 794 -8.75 -28.48 -61.67
C ASN A 794 -9.95 -29.10 -62.39
N ASP A 795 -11.03 -29.36 -61.64
CA ASP A 795 -12.28 -29.98 -62.13
C ASP A 795 -13.49 -29.14 -61.70
N ILE A 796 -14.62 -29.34 -62.36
CA ILE A 796 -15.88 -28.66 -62.04
C ILE A 796 -16.50 -29.33 -60.80
N PRO A 797 -16.72 -28.60 -59.69
CA PRO A 797 -17.39 -29.15 -58.52
C PRO A 797 -18.86 -29.44 -58.84
N HIS A 798 -19.41 -30.51 -58.26
CA HIS A 798 -20.84 -30.76 -58.23
C HIS A 798 -21.54 -29.90 -57.17
N VAL A 799 -20.90 -29.69 -56.02
CA VAL A 799 -21.40 -28.86 -54.92
C VAL A 799 -20.25 -28.26 -54.10
N PHE A 800 -20.54 -27.21 -53.35
CA PHE A 800 -19.67 -26.73 -52.26
C PHE A 800 -20.29 -27.06 -50.90
N SER A 801 -19.50 -27.58 -49.96
CA SER A 801 -19.90 -27.72 -48.56
C SER A 801 -19.27 -26.61 -47.74
N VAL A 802 -20.10 -25.86 -47.02
CA VAL A 802 -19.70 -24.68 -46.24
C VAL A 802 -20.12 -24.79 -44.78
N GLY A 803 -19.28 -24.35 -43.86
CA GLY A 803 -19.63 -24.26 -42.46
C GLY A 803 -18.57 -23.58 -41.60
N LEU A 804 -18.86 -23.44 -40.31
CA LEU A 804 -17.96 -22.86 -39.32
C LEU A 804 -17.53 -23.94 -38.31
N TYR A 805 -16.28 -23.87 -37.85
CA TYR A 805 -15.75 -24.81 -36.88
C TYR A 805 -14.78 -24.16 -35.87
N ARG A 806 -14.62 -24.87 -34.75
CA ARG A 806 -13.73 -24.49 -33.64
C ARG A 806 -12.33 -25.06 -33.83
N TYR A 807 -11.30 -24.31 -33.46
CA TYR A 807 -9.90 -24.78 -33.50
C TYR A 807 -9.27 -24.72 -32.10
N PRO A 808 -8.58 -25.78 -31.64
CA PRO A 808 -8.13 -26.95 -32.40
C PRO A 808 -9.07 -28.18 -32.36
N SER A 809 -10.26 -28.09 -31.76
CA SER A 809 -11.15 -29.26 -31.61
C SER A 809 -11.70 -29.82 -32.93
N LEU A 810 -11.71 -28.99 -33.99
CA LEU A 810 -12.30 -29.29 -35.30
C LEU A 810 -13.82 -29.55 -35.25
N GLU A 811 -14.46 -29.19 -34.15
CA GLU A 811 -15.90 -29.34 -33.98
C GLU A 811 -16.64 -28.31 -34.86
N ARG A 812 -17.49 -28.80 -35.77
CA ARG A 812 -18.35 -27.97 -36.62
C ARG A 812 -19.56 -27.49 -35.83
N LEU A 813 -19.92 -26.22 -36.01
CA LEU A 813 -21.15 -25.66 -35.43
C LEU A 813 -22.37 -26.38 -35.99
N SER A 814 -23.36 -26.68 -35.15
CA SER A 814 -24.62 -27.27 -35.58
C SER A 814 -25.30 -26.41 -36.62
N VAL A 815 -25.75 -27.01 -37.73
CA VAL A 815 -26.41 -26.30 -38.83
C VAL A 815 -27.89 -26.69 -38.90
N ILE A 816 -28.76 -25.70 -38.92
CA ILE A 816 -30.19 -25.85 -39.22
C ILE A 816 -30.46 -25.15 -40.55
N HIS A 817 -30.79 -25.91 -41.58
CA HIS A 817 -31.10 -25.40 -42.91
C HIS A 817 -32.58 -25.71 -43.23
N ASN A 818 -33.37 -24.69 -43.56
CA ASN A 818 -34.81 -24.80 -43.82
C ASN A 818 -35.59 -25.50 -42.67
N GLY A 819 -35.18 -25.24 -41.42
CA GLY A 819 -35.82 -25.78 -40.22
C GLY A 819 -35.47 -27.24 -39.90
N GLN A 820 -34.52 -27.87 -40.60
CA GLN A 820 -34.04 -29.22 -40.32
C GLN A 820 -32.52 -29.23 -40.05
N PRO A 821 -32.01 -30.10 -39.16
CA PRO A 821 -30.58 -30.30 -38.99
C PRO A 821 -29.92 -30.72 -40.30
N ALA A 822 -28.87 -30.03 -40.71
CA ALA A 822 -28.12 -30.39 -41.91
C ALA A 822 -27.14 -31.55 -41.61
N PRO A 823 -27.01 -32.54 -42.51
CA PRO A 823 -26.02 -33.62 -42.37
C PRO A 823 -24.60 -33.07 -42.18
N ASP A 824 -23.81 -33.72 -41.32
CA ASP A 824 -22.41 -33.37 -41.03
C ASP A 824 -22.16 -31.91 -40.64
N ASN A 825 -23.20 -31.21 -40.17
CA ASN A 825 -23.13 -29.80 -39.77
C ASN A 825 -22.53 -28.90 -40.87
N GLN A 826 -22.94 -29.12 -42.12
CA GLN A 826 -22.49 -28.34 -43.28
C GLN A 826 -23.65 -27.94 -44.21
N ILE A 827 -23.46 -26.86 -44.94
CA ILE A 827 -24.44 -26.30 -45.89
C ILE A 827 -23.97 -26.63 -47.30
N THR A 828 -24.84 -27.22 -48.11
CA THR A 828 -24.56 -27.51 -49.52
C THR A 828 -24.97 -26.33 -50.40
N LEU A 829 -24.02 -25.79 -51.14
CA LEU A 829 -24.21 -24.72 -52.13
C LEU A 829 -24.07 -25.30 -53.54
N ALA A 830 -24.92 -24.86 -54.46
CA ALA A 830 -24.74 -25.17 -55.88
C ALA A 830 -23.56 -24.35 -56.45
N PRO A 831 -22.78 -24.93 -57.39
CA PRO A 831 -21.67 -24.25 -58.05
C PRO A 831 -22.09 -22.95 -58.73
#